data_AF-A0A2V1IMU2-F1
#
_entry.id   AF-A0A2V1IMU2-F1
#
_cell.length_a   1.000
_cell.length_b   1.000
_cell.length_c   1.000
_cell.angle_alpha   90.00
_cell.angle_beta   90.00
_cell.angle_gamma   90.00
#
_symmetry.space_group_name_H-M   'P 1'
#
loop_
_entity.id
_entity.type
_entity.pdbx_description
1 polymer ?
#
loop_
_entity_poly.entity_id
_entity_poly.type
_entity_poly.pdbx_seq_one_letter_code
_entity_poly.pdbx_strand_id
1 'polypeptide(L)'
;MRKTVLFLSLALMSGMSATARSLSPAEALGRVTNQPALRSSRASAQTPVMTVGTADAPSLYVFNRPEGGWMIVAADDVAAPVIGYSDSGAIDPANLPENMKGWLDDCSRQILAASADGAGPYLASETPDREEIAPMVKTTWDQGAPYNKLCPKVSGRATYTGCVATAMAQVMKFFNWPAQAGANANFSYKWRGGPADTPTLSADFSNFSFDWNNMLDSYFTAYNSAQSDAVANLMKACGYSVEMGYSPVASAAFNEVVGRALVTYFDYDGGLHNEPRELYTSARWEQMVYENLRDCGPMVYWGSGSVGHCFVCDGYRPDGYFHFNWGWSGNSDGYFLLDALNPSFVGTGGGTGGYNNAQGALFGAKPSDGLRPEPVYTFTCSSFSDLTVLGTFLTIQGEFKNRSPYNVNGKAIYMIYSEDGSKLVTTVDDLTTPSSFSDFGTELSCFKLMGSISNSVLGEGTYRIYPGIRVDGKDYVFRTPVSEADYIIYTRTKTGTNQYKNTATVPSVGEKVIENLSTNGDLFVDSQFKVSGTARFTGEAETSLYLLAALLDDEGKVLVTAEGANITFTPEGKPFEFISSWFRPTVKPGDYTFALVHMNDITYEYNIMASCKTTVSPYVYGDYKINGFKVDNPSAVDPAAVSMTATVTGLAGIAQDKLYFEIKNASGETVATLMRDLYVSAGNTVTLNATLSIPDAVAGEAYTANVYYERYSFPGGMKPVYDFPDLPITIGDTSGISDIGADVNGKVEYFNLRGQRVDAADLVPGIYIRRQGSKVSKVIVK
;
A
#
# COMPACT_ATOMS: atom_id res chain seq x y z
N MET A 1 14.77 16.43 0.85
CA MET A 1 15.24 15.04 1.00
C MET A 1 14.58 14.43 2.22
N ARG A 2 13.27 14.25 2.12
CA ARG A 2 12.51 13.34 2.96
C ARG A 2 11.73 12.49 1.96
N LYS A 3 12.23 11.30 1.64
CA LYS A 3 11.62 10.37 0.68
C LYS A 3 10.97 9.23 1.44
N THR A 4 9.69 9.00 1.19
CA THR A 4 8.90 7.89 1.72
C THR A 4 9.29 6.61 0.99
N VAL A 5 10.35 5.96 1.48
CA VAL A 5 10.58 4.52 1.39
C VAL A 5 10.62 4.05 2.83
N LEU A 6 9.47 3.75 3.44
CA LEU A 6 9.41 3.49 4.88
C LEU A 6 9.98 2.11 5.27
N PHE A 7 10.48 1.35 4.29
CA PHE A 7 11.18 0.10 4.50
C PHE A 7 12.64 0.10 4.07
N LEU A 8 13.22 1.15 3.47
CA LEU A 8 14.61 1.10 3.01
C LEU A 8 15.33 2.39 3.36
N SER A 9 16.62 2.31 3.69
CA SER A 9 17.38 3.50 4.08
C SER A 9 17.67 4.43 2.88
N LEU A 10 17.73 5.74 3.16
CA LEU A 10 18.36 6.73 2.27
C LEU A 10 19.64 7.24 2.93
N ALA A 11 20.79 7.09 2.28
CA ALA A 11 22.01 7.79 2.67
C ALA A 11 22.69 8.48 1.48
N LEU A 12 22.68 9.81 1.49
CA LEU A 12 23.70 10.63 0.85
C LEU A 12 25.00 10.50 1.63
N MET A 13 26.12 10.33 0.91
CA MET A 13 27.45 10.19 1.51
C MET A 13 27.89 11.42 2.31
N SER A 14 28.24 11.21 3.58
CA SER A 14 29.62 11.40 4.08
C SER A 14 29.73 11.07 5.57
N GLY A 15 30.58 10.10 5.91
CA GLY A 15 31.05 9.81 7.28
C GLY A 15 30.72 8.40 7.77
N MET A 16 31.73 7.52 7.77
CA MET A 16 31.79 6.17 8.36
C MET A 16 30.43 5.52 8.68
N SER A 17 29.72 5.04 7.65
CA SER A 17 28.44 4.33 7.80
C SER A 17 28.68 2.82 7.90
N ALA A 18 28.00 2.15 8.82
CA ALA A 18 27.82 0.70 8.76
C ALA A 18 27.16 0.34 7.42
N THR A 19 27.65 -0.70 6.75
CA THR A 19 27.08 -1.20 5.48
C THR A 19 25.92 -2.14 5.80
N ALA A 20 24.80 -2.01 5.09
CA ALA A 20 23.75 -3.02 5.10
C ALA A 20 24.32 -4.36 4.62
N ARG A 21 23.79 -5.47 5.13
CA ARG A 21 24.19 -6.83 4.79
C ARG A 21 22.99 -7.76 4.83
N SER A 22 23.08 -8.88 4.11
CA SER A 22 22.15 -9.98 4.27
C SER A 22 22.29 -10.63 5.66
N LEU A 23 21.18 -11.16 6.16
CA LEU A 23 21.03 -11.68 7.50
C LEU A 23 20.60 -13.14 7.43
N SER A 24 21.11 -13.97 8.33
CA SER A 24 20.58 -15.31 8.55
C SER A 24 19.17 -15.26 9.18
N PRO A 25 18.39 -16.37 9.16
CA PRO A 25 17.07 -16.42 9.81
C PRO A 25 17.11 -16.01 11.29
N ALA A 26 18.17 -16.39 12.01
CA ALA A 26 18.35 -16.05 13.43
C ALA A 26 18.69 -14.57 13.64
N GLU A 27 19.48 -13.97 12.75
CA GLU A 27 19.84 -12.54 12.83
C GLU A 27 18.64 -11.66 12.44
N ALA A 28 17.91 -12.04 11.38
CA ALA A 28 16.69 -11.36 10.97
C ALA A 28 15.64 -11.38 12.09
N LEU A 29 15.45 -12.52 12.75
CA LEU A 29 14.58 -12.65 13.92
C LEU A 29 15.10 -11.87 15.14
N GLY A 30 16.43 -11.80 15.31
CA GLY A 30 17.09 -11.01 16.35
C GLY A 30 16.76 -9.51 16.25
N ARG A 31 16.66 -8.97 15.03
CA ARG A 31 16.26 -7.56 14.80
C ARG A 31 14.83 -7.25 15.22
N VAL A 32 13.94 -8.26 15.22
CA VAL A 32 12.53 -8.08 15.64
C VAL A 32 12.40 -7.98 17.16
N THR A 33 13.28 -8.63 17.92
CA THR A 33 13.14 -8.76 19.38
C THR A 33 13.91 -7.71 20.20
N ASN A 34 14.62 -6.78 19.54
CA ASN A 34 15.46 -5.74 20.18
C ASN A 34 16.47 -6.29 21.22
N GLN A 35 16.93 -7.53 21.06
CA GLN A 35 18.04 -8.06 21.85
C GLN A 35 19.35 -7.89 21.09
N PRO A 36 20.39 -7.24 21.66
CA PRO A 36 21.72 -7.35 21.10
C PRO A 36 22.08 -8.83 21.14
N ALA A 37 22.55 -9.38 20.01
CA ALA A 37 22.98 -10.77 19.90
C ALA A 37 24.18 -11.02 20.82
N LEU A 38 23.90 -11.20 22.11
CA LEU A 38 24.79 -11.85 23.04
C LEU A 38 24.88 -13.29 22.57
N ARG A 39 26.10 -13.69 22.22
CA ARG A 39 26.51 -15.08 22.05
C ARG A 39 26.14 -15.87 23.32
N SER A 40 24.91 -16.40 23.39
CA SER A 40 24.58 -17.55 24.22
C SER A 40 23.26 -18.17 23.75
N SER A 41 23.40 -19.33 23.11
CA SER A 41 22.54 -20.52 23.19
C SER A 41 21.19 -20.40 23.91
N ARG A 42 20.12 -20.79 23.18
CA ARG A 42 18.78 -21.23 23.63
C ARG A 42 17.57 -20.30 23.42
N ALA A 43 17.59 -19.34 22.50
CA ALA A 43 16.35 -19.02 21.78
C ALA A 43 16.14 -20.13 20.75
N SER A 44 14.97 -20.80 20.72
CA SER A 44 14.73 -21.88 19.78
C SER A 44 14.94 -21.37 18.35
N ALA A 45 15.86 -22.00 17.60
CA ALA A 45 16.06 -21.72 16.19
C ALA A 45 14.78 -22.09 15.42
N GLN A 46 13.84 -21.16 15.33
CA GLN A 46 12.72 -21.31 14.41
C GLN A 46 13.31 -21.31 13.00
N THR A 47 13.06 -22.37 12.26
CA THR A 47 13.40 -22.45 10.84
C THR A 47 12.27 -21.75 10.07
N PRO A 48 12.59 -20.90 9.08
CA PRO A 48 11.56 -20.31 8.25
C PRO A 48 10.81 -21.41 7.49
N VAL A 49 9.49 -21.29 7.41
CA VAL A 49 8.65 -22.18 6.61
C VAL A 49 8.77 -21.88 5.12
N MET A 50 9.13 -20.65 4.77
CA MET A 50 9.45 -20.23 3.42
C MET A 50 10.55 -19.19 3.47
N THR A 51 11.51 -19.28 2.56
CA THR A 51 12.45 -18.20 2.26
C THR A 51 12.04 -17.62 0.92
N VAL A 52 11.84 -16.31 0.86
CA VAL A 52 11.61 -15.57 -0.38
C VAL A 52 12.93 -14.97 -0.82
N GLY A 53 13.16 -15.00 -2.13
CA GLY A 53 14.51 -14.94 -2.67
C GLY A 53 15.09 -16.35 -2.70
N THR A 54 16.39 -16.45 -2.57
CA THR A 54 17.12 -17.70 -2.73
C THR A 54 17.79 -18.09 -1.41
N ALA A 55 18.36 -19.31 -1.35
CA ALA A 55 19.14 -19.72 -0.17
C ALA A 55 20.28 -18.75 0.15
N ASP A 56 20.83 -18.11 -0.89
CA ASP A 56 22.09 -17.40 -0.83
C ASP A 56 21.99 -15.87 -0.97
N ALA A 57 20.82 -15.38 -1.42
CA ALA A 57 20.39 -13.98 -1.37
C ALA A 57 18.93 -13.94 -0.87
N PRO A 58 18.71 -14.35 0.39
CA PRO A 58 17.39 -14.30 0.99
C PRO A 58 16.99 -12.83 1.10
N SER A 59 15.77 -12.51 0.68
CA SER A 59 15.21 -11.16 0.81
C SER A 59 14.19 -11.11 1.94
N LEU A 60 13.44 -12.20 2.14
CA LEU A 60 12.50 -12.38 3.23
C LEU A 60 12.61 -13.78 3.83
N TYR A 61 12.37 -13.87 5.12
CA TYR A 61 12.09 -15.14 5.80
C TYR A 61 10.67 -15.13 6.34
N VAL A 62 9.92 -16.17 6.00
CA VAL A 62 8.58 -16.41 6.52
C VAL A 62 8.68 -17.47 7.61
N PHE A 63 8.27 -17.15 8.82
CA PHE A 63 8.19 -18.05 9.95
C PHE A 63 6.73 -18.31 10.31
N ASN A 64 6.36 -19.55 10.60
CA ASN A 64 5.15 -19.83 11.37
C ASN A 64 5.51 -19.85 12.85
N ARG A 65 4.70 -19.19 13.66
CA ARG A 65 4.93 -19.11 15.11
C ARG A 65 4.40 -20.39 15.78
N PRO A 66 5.15 -21.00 16.72
CA PRO A 66 4.74 -22.21 17.44
C PRO A 66 3.40 -22.06 18.17
N GLU A 67 3.10 -20.86 18.65
CA GLU A 67 1.86 -20.48 19.33
C GLU A 67 0.68 -20.16 18.39
N GLY A 68 0.88 -20.24 17.06
CA GLY A 68 -0.06 -19.79 16.03
C GLY A 68 0.32 -18.40 15.50
N GLY A 69 0.09 -18.16 14.21
CA GLY A 69 0.54 -16.94 13.51
C GLY A 69 1.70 -17.19 12.55
N TRP A 70 2.06 -16.14 11.80
CA TRP A 70 3.19 -16.14 10.88
C TRP A 70 3.89 -14.79 10.89
N MET A 71 5.12 -14.72 10.42
CA MET A 71 5.87 -13.47 10.34
C MET A 71 6.83 -13.51 9.17
N ILE A 72 6.85 -12.44 8.40
CA ILE A 72 7.75 -12.18 7.30
C ILE A 72 8.72 -11.12 7.78
N VAL A 73 9.99 -11.49 7.89
CA VAL A 73 11.07 -10.57 8.26
C VAL A 73 11.95 -10.33 7.06
N ALA A 74 12.52 -9.13 6.95
CA ALA A 74 13.53 -8.88 5.95
C ALA A 74 14.81 -9.66 6.29
N ALA A 75 15.39 -10.26 5.27
CA ALA A 75 16.66 -10.96 5.33
C ALA A 75 17.85 -10.05 4.96
N ASP A 76 17.66 -8.73 4.99
CA ASP A 76 18.71 -7.74 4.74
C ASP A 76 18.55 -6.51 5.65
N ASP A 77 19.68 -5.97 6.11
CA ASP A 77 19.76 -4.74 6.91
C ASP A 77 19.27 -3.51 6.18
N VAL A 78 19.27 -3.49 4.86
CA VAL A 78 18.73 -2.38 4.07
C VAL A 78 17.25 -2.15 4.36
N ALA A 79 16.56 -3.21 4.81
CA ALA A 79 15.12 -3.23 4.96
C ALA A 79 14.61 -3.26 6.41
N ALA A 80 13.39 -2.75 6.61
CA ALA A 80 12.71 -2.81 7.91
C ALA A 80 12.69 -4.27 8.44
N PRO A 81 12.96 -4.49 9.74
CA PRO A 81 13.12 -5.83 10.29
C PRO A 81 11.92 -6.75 10.06
N VAL A 82 10.72 -6.22 10.17
CA VAL A 82 9.46 -6.93 9.94
C VAL A 82 8.81 -6.34 8.71
N ILE A 83 8.37 -7.18 7.78
CA ILE A 83 7.73 -6.80 6.51
C ILE A 83 6.22 -7.00 6.56
N GLY A 84 5.76 -8.03 7.28
CA GLY A 84 4.36 -8.26 7.60
C GLY A 84 4.23 -9.50 8.47
N TYR A 85 3.18 -9.62 9.27
CA TYR A 85 3.02 -10.77 10.17
C TYR A 85 1.57 -10.92 10.61
N SER A 86 1.25 -12.06 11.21
CA SER A 86 -0.03 -12.37 11.83
C SER A 86 0.18 -13.06 13.17
N ASP A 87 -0.69 -12.79 14.12
CA ASP A 87 -0.72 -13.50 15.41
C ASP A 87 -1.56 -14.79 15.34
N SER A 88 -2.17 -15.11 14.18
CA SER A 88 -2.97 -16.32 13.98
C SER A 88 -2.81 -16.96 12.60
N GLY A 89 -3.26 -18.21 12.45
CA GLY A 89 -3.09 -18.97 11.21
C GLY A 89 -1.65 -19.45 10.97
N ALA A 90 -1.37 -19.87 9.74
CA ALA A 90 -0.06 -20.33 9.30
C ALA A 90 0.07 -20.14 7.80
N ILE A 91 1.26 -19.80 7.32
CA ILE A 91 1.56 -19.83 5.89
C ILE A 91 1.93 -21.26 5.50
N ASP A 92 1.20 -21.82 4.54
CA ASP A 92 1.57 -23.04 3.83
C ASP A 92 2.25 -22.65 2.50
N PRO A 93 3.58 -22.81 2.37
CA PRO A 93 4.32 -22.45 1.17
C PRO A 93 3.83 -23.18 -0.10
N ALA A 94 3.26 -24.39 0.06
CA ALA A 94 2.76 -25.18 -1.07
C ALA A 94 1.42 -24.67 -1.61
N ASN A 95 0.67 -23.94 -0.79
CA ASN A 95 -0.65 -23.41 -1.12
C ASN A 95 -0.72 -21.89 -0.93
N LEU A 96 0.37 -21.22 -1.31
CA LEU A 96 0.41 -19.76 -1.32
C LEU A 96 -0.53 -19.21 -2.40
N PRO A 97 -1.39 -18.26 -2.07
CA PRO A 97 -2.28 -17.63 -3.03
C PRO A 97 -1.49 -16.67 -3.91
N GLU A 98 -1.95 -16.49 -5.16
CA GLU A 98 -1.16 -15.81 -6.20
C GLU A 98 -0.84 -14.35 -5.84
N ASN A 99 -1.74 -13.68 -5.15
CA ASN A 99 -1.53 -12.32 -4.65
C ASN A 99 -0.48 -12.24 -3.52
N MET A 100 -0.36 -13.23 -2.62
CA MET A 100 0.75 -13.31 -1.66
C MET A 100 2.07 -13.44 -2.40
N LYS A 101 2.12 -14.35 -3.38
CA LYS A 101 3.34 -14.60 -4.13
C LYS A 101 3.79 -13.33 -4.82
N GLY A 102 2.88 -12.66 -5.53
CA GLY A 102 3.13 -11.37 -6.15
C GLY A 102 3.62 -10.31 -5.15
N TRP A 103 2.99 -10.19 -3.99
CA TRP A 103 3.41 -9.23 -2.96
C TRP A 103 4.77 -9.56 -2.32
N LEU A 104 5.00 -10.84 -1.97
CA LEU A 104 6.28 -11.31 -1.46
C LEU A 104 7.40 -11.11 -2.50
N ASP A 105 7.11 -11.33 -3.78
CA ASP A 105 8.02 -11.10 -4.88
C ASP A 105 8.29 -9.61 -5.09
N ASP A 106 7.29 -8.74 -4.94
CA ASP A 106 7.45 -7.28 -4.96
C ASP A 106 8.31 -6.77 -3.80
N CYS A 107 8.05 -7.24 -2.57
CA CYS A 107 8.85 -6.92 -1.40
C CYS A 107 10.29 -7.44 -1.56
N SER A 108 10.44 -8.69 -2.00
CA SER A 108 11.72 -9.31 -2.32
C SER A 108 12.52 -8.48 -3.32
N ARG A 109 11.88 -8.07 -4.42
CA ARG A 109 12.51 -7.25 -5.48
C ARG A 109 12.99 -5.91 -4.94
N GLN A 110 12.19 -5.24 -4.11
CA GLN A 110 12.56 -3.96 -3.51
C GLN A 110 13.76 -4.07 -2.56
N ILE A 111 13.77 -5.09 -1.69
CA ILE A 111 14.88 -5.35 -0.75
C ILE A 111 16.16 -5.66 -1.53
N LEU A 112 16.06 -6.53 -2.54
CA LEU A 112 17.21 -6.90 -3.38
C LEU A 112 17.71 -5.71 -4.21
N ALA A 113 16.82 -4.87 -4.76
CA ALA A 113 17.21 -3.68 -5.52
C ALA A 113 17.93 -2.66 -4.63
N ALA A 114 17.41 -2.39 -3.44
CA ALA A 114 18.04 -1.45 -2.51
C ALA A 114 19.38 -1.94 -1.96
N SER A 115 19.48 -3.24 -1.69
CA SER A 115 20.74 -3.89 -1.31
C SER A 115 21.77 -3.78 -2.46
N ALA A 116 21.33 -4.01 -3.71
CA ALA A 116 22.17 -3.87 -4.90
C ALA A 116 22.60 -2.42 -5.18
N ASP A 117 21.75 -1.44 -4.87
CA ASP A 117 22.04 0.00 -5.01
C ASP A 117 22.95 0.54 -3.88
N GLY A 118 23.36 -0.31 -2.94
CA GLY A 118 24.24 0.05 -1.83
C GLY A 118 23.58 0.99 -0.81
N ALA A 119 22.26 0.92 -0.67
CA ALA A 119 21.56 1.65 0.37
C ALA A 119 22.07 1.19 1.76
N GLY A 120 22.18 2.13 2.69
CA GLY A 120 22.63 1.85 4.07
C GLY A 120 21.64 0.95 4.83
N PRO A 121 21.95 0.59 6.09
CA PRO A 121 21.00 -0.11 6.93
C PRO A 121 19.76 0.74 7.19
N TYR A 122 18.59 0.10 7.20
CA TYR A 122 17.31 0.69 7.56
C TYR A 122 17.45 1.45 8.88
N LEU A 123 17.25 2.76 8.80
CA LEU A 123 17.09 3.61 9.96
C LEU A 123 15.59 3.78 10.14
N ALA A 124 15.05 3.22 11.23
CA ALA A 124 13.67 3.50 11.59
C ALA A 124 13.48 5.02 11.58
N SER A 125 12.47 5.49 10.84
CA SER A 125 11.87 6.78 11.13
C SER A 125 11.59 6.81 12.63
N GLU A 126 11.69 7.95 13.31
CA GLU A 126 11.03 8.08 14.61
C GLU A 126 9.57 7.69 14.39
N THR A 127 9.22 6.45 14.75
CA THR A 127 7.83 6.06 14.81
C THR A 127 7.26 6.97 15.88
N PRO A 128 6.13 7.65 15.62
CA PRO A 128 5.49 8.42 16.66
C PRO A 128 5.32 7.49 17.86
N ASP A 129 5.80 7.93 19.03
CA ASP A 129 5.73 7.18 20.28
C ASP A 129 4.25 6.92 20.63
N ARG A 130 3.75 5.79 20.12
CA ARG A 130 2.35 5.37 20.17
C ARG A 130 2.31 4.01 20.86
N GLU A 131 1.43 3.89 21.83
CA GLU A 131 1.21 2.64 22.54
C GLU A 131 0.64 1.58 21.58
N GLU A 132 1.08 0.33 21.74
CA GLU A 132 0.55 -0.83 21.03
C GLU A 132 -0.95 -1.01 21.32
N ILE A 133 -1.71 -1.34 20.28
CA ILE A 133 -3.11 -1.73 20.37
C ILE A 133 -3.21 -3.16 19.82
N ALA A 134 -3.33 -4.13 20.71
CA ALA A 134 -3.47 -5.54 20.30
C ALA A 134 -4.75 -5.73 19.46
N PRO A 135 -4.79 -6.73 18.54
CA PRO A 135 -5.97 -7.02 17.72
C PRO A 135 -7.20 -7.24 18.58
N MET A 136 -8.22 -6.42 18.35
CA MET A 136 -9.40 -6.35 19.20
C MET A 136 -10.46 -7.39 18.80
N VAL A 137 -10.61 -7.65 17.51
CA VAL A 137 -11.63 -8.55 16.97
C VAL A 137 -11.16 -9.99 17.06
N LYS A 138 -11.98 -10.85 17.68
CA LYS A 138 -11.68 -12.28 17.82
C LYS A 138 -12.30 -13.15 16.74
N THR A 139 -13.25 -12.60 15.99
CA THR A 139 -13.99 -13.36 14.98
C THR A 139 -13.10 -13.67 13.79
N THR A 140 -13.16 -14.89 13.28
CA THR A 140 -12.58 -15.32 12.01
C THR A 140 -13.71 -15.67 11.05
N TRP A 141 -14.57 -14.70 10.78
CA TRP A 141 -15.79 -14.91 10.00
C TRP A 141 -15.54 -14.91 8.48
N ASP A 142 -16.48 -15.49 7.73
CA ASP A 142 -16.43 -15.61 6.28
C ASP A 142 -17.76 -15.16 5.65
N GLN A 143 -17.80 -15.19 4.32
CA GLN A 143 -18.98 -14.92 3.52
C GLN A 143 -19.73 -16.19 3.08
N GLY A 144 -19.11 -17.36 3.21
CA GLY A 144 -19.69 -18.67 2.89
C GLY A 144 -20.60 -19.24 3.98
N ALA A 145 -20.83 -20.55 3.95
CA ALA A 145 -21.58 -21.22 5.02
C ALA A 145 -20.75 -21.28 6.32
N PRO A 146 -21.36 -21.16 7.52
CA PRO A 146 -22.80 -21.02 7.76
C PRO A 146 -23.33 -19.58 7.67
N TYR A 147 -22.45 -18.60 7.51
CA TYR A 147 -22.77 -17.16 7.54
C TYR A 147 -23.86 -16.77 6.51
N ASN A 148 -23.81 -17.36 5.32
CA ASN A 148 -24.77 -17.09 4.24
C ASN A 148 -26.05 -17.96 4.28
N LYS A 149 -26.33 -18.69 5.36
CA LYS A 149 -27.47 -19.61 5.45
C LYS A 149 -28.81 -18.95 5.11
N LEU A 150 -28.98 -17.67 5.47
CA LEU A 150 -30.20 -16.88 5.25
C LEU A 150 -30.10 -15.88 4.09
N CYS A 151 -28.99 -15.90 3.34
CA CYS A 151 -28.88 -15.12 2.11
C CYS A 151 -29.83 -15.67 1.03
N PRO A 152 -30.27 -14.81 0.09
CA PRO A 152 -31.09 -15.26 -1.03
C PRO A 152 -30.34 -16.27 -1.90
N LYS A 153 -31.08 -16.98 -2.76
CA LYS A 153 -30.51 -17.94 -3.71
C LYS A 153 -30.77 -17.46 -5.14
N VAL A 154 -29.79 -17.66 -6.02
CA VAL A 154 -29.95 -17.47 -7.47
C VAL A 154 -29.88 -18.84 -8.12
N SER A 155 -30.94 -19.24 -8.83
CA SER A 155 -31.03 -20.55 -9.51
C SER A 155 -30.69 -21.73 -8.58
N GLY A 156 -31.14 -21.67 -7.33
CA GLY A 156 -30.90 -22.70 -6.31
C GLY A 156 -29.52 -22.65 -5.63
N ARG A 157 -28.58 -21.83 -6.12
CA ARG A 157 -27.25 -21.64 -5.51
C ARG A 157 -27.30 -20.54 -4.45
N ALA A 158 -26.70 -20.79 -3.28
CA ALA A 158 -26.55 -19.79 -2.23
C ALA A 158 -25.67 -18.63 -2.73
N THR A 159 -26.07 -17.39 -2.41
CA THR A 159 -25.22 -16.21 -2.58
C THR A 159 -24.29 -16.04 -1.39
N TYR A 160 -23.25 -15.22 -1.52
CA TYR A 160 -22.38 -14.86 -0.41
C TYR A 160 -22.95 -13.73 0.44
N THR A 161 -22.53 -13.60 1.69
CA THR A 161 -22.97 -12.47 2.55
C THR A 161 -22.54 -11.11 2.01
N GLY A 162 -21.34 -11.03 1.43
CA GLY A 162 -20.67 -9.81 0.99
C GLY A 162 -19.64 -9.32 2.02
N CYS A 163 -18.51 -8.78 1.54
CA CYS A 163 -17.42 -8.28 2.38
C CYS A 163 -17.88 -7.15 3.31
N VAL A 164 -18.70 -6.22 2.80
CA VAL A 164 -19.28 -5.11 3.58
C VAL A 164 -20.10 -5.61 4.77
N ALA A 165 -21.01 -6.57 4.54
CA ALA A 165 -21.83 -7.14 5.61
C ALA A 165 -20.98 -7.91 6.64
N THR A 166 -19.94 -8.59 6.17
CA THR A 166 -19.04 -9.37 7.03
C THR A 166 -18.19 -8.45 7.92
N ALA A 167 -17.57 -7.41 7.36
CA ALA A 167 -16.80 -6.43 8.13
C ALA A 167 -17.67 -5.70 9.16
N MET A 168 -18.85 -5.24 8.75
CA MET A 168 -19.85 -4.63 9.63
C MET A 168 -20.26 -5.58 10.78
N ALA A 169 -20.58 -6.84 10.47
CA ALA A 169 -21.01 -7.82 11.47
C ALA A 169 -19.89 -8.14 12.48
N GLN A 170 -18.63 -8.21 12.06
CA GLN A 170 -17.49 -8.43 12.95
C GLN A 170 -17.28 -7.27 13.93
N VAL A 171 -17.38 -6.01 13.45
CA VAL A 171 -17.37 -4.83 14.33
C VAL A 171 -18.55 -4.85 15.31
N MET A 172 -19.75 -5.22 14.86
CA MET A 172 -20.91 -5.37 15.75
C MET A 172 -20.71 -6.45 16.81
N LYS A 173 -20.11 -7.59 16.43
CA LYS A 173 -19.83 -8.70 17.34
C LYS A 173 -18.77 -8.34 18.39
N PHE A 174 -17.77 -7.52 18.05
CA PHE A 174 -16.79 -7.04 19.02
C PHE A 174 -17.47 -6.33 20.22
N PHE A 175 -18.43 -5.46 19.93
CA PHE A 175 -19.21 -4.77 20.97
C PHE A 175 -20.34 -5.63 21.57
N ASN A 176 -20.71 -6.74 20.92
CA ASN A 176 -21.96 -7.47 21.17
C ASN A 176 -23.16 -6.51 21.23
N TRP A 177 -23.27 -5.65 20.21
CA TRP A 177 -24.21 -4.55 20.16
C TRP A 177 -24.95 -4.49 18.82
N PRO A 178 -26.25 -4.14 18.79
CA PRO A 178 -27.10 -3.78 19.94
C PRO A 178 -27.77 -4.99 20.60
N ALA A 179 -28.36 -4.79 21.79
CA ALA A 179 -29.22 -5.81 22.41
C ALA A 179 -30.46 -6.09 21.54
N GLN A 180 -31.02 -5.04 20.93
CA GLN A 180 -32.12 -5.12 19.96
C GLN A 180 -31.85 -4.16 18.81
N ALA A 181 -32.14 -4.58 17.58
CA ALA A 181 -32.21 -3.65 16.47
C ALA A 181 -33.32 -2.61 16.69
N GLY A 182 -33.18 -1.43 16.10
CA GLY A 182 -34.14 -0.34 16.23
C GLY A 182 -35.55 -0.74 15.75
N ALA A 183 -36.58 -0.07 16.27
CA ALA A 183 -37.98 -0.31 15.88
C ALA A 183 -38.26 -0.01 14.38
N ASN A 184 -37.35 0.68 13.72
CA ASN A 184 -37.36 1.01 12.29
C ASN A 184 -36.50 0.05 11.43
N ALA A 185 -35.92 -1.01 11.99
CA ALA A 185 -35.11 -2.00 11.26
C ALA A 185 -35.97 -2.95 10.40
N ASN A 186 -36.90 -2.41 9.62
CA ASN A 186 -37.60 -3.11 8.55
C ASN A 186 -36.96 -2.73 7.20
N PHE A 187 -36.46 -3.73 6.49
CA PHE A 187 -35.70 -3.52 5.25
C PHE A 187 -36.56 -3.92 4.05
N SER A 188 -36.56 -3.10 3.01
CA SER A 188 -37.20 -3.43 1.74
C SER A 188 -36.56 -2.66 0.59
N TYR A 189 -35.94 -3.37 -0.35
CA TYR A 189 -35.25 -2.75 -1.48
C TYR A 189 -35.32 -3.62 -2.75
N LYS A 190 -35.10 -2.99 -3.91
CA LYS A 190 -35.00 -3.71 -5.19
C LYS A 190 -33.62 -4.35 -5.30
N TRP A 191 -33.56 -5.67 -5.46
CA TRP A 191 -32.30 -6.39 -5.60
C TRP A 191 -31.71 -6.19 -6.99
N ARG A 192 -30.88 -5.14 -7.11
CA ARG A 192 -30.09 -4.86 -8.30
C ARG A 192 -28.97 -5.89 -8.42
N GLY A 193 -28.77 -6.45 -9.61
CA GLY A 193 -27.79 -7.53 -9.85
C GLY A 193 -28.26 -8.95 -9.47
N GLY A 194 -29.52 -9.10 -9.04
CA GLY A 194 -30.18 -10.40 -8.82
C GLY A 194 -30.61 -11.10 -10.12
N PRO A 195 -31.54 -12.08 -10.05
CA PRO A 195 -32.11 -12.70 -11.24
C PRO A 195 -32.80 -11.65 -12.14
N ALA A 196 -33.06 -12.00 -13.41
CA ALA A 196 -33.47 -11.06 -14.46
C ALA A 196 -34.74 -10.23 -14.13
N ASP A 197 -35.57 -10.71 -13.19
CA ASP A 197 -36.78 -10.06 -12.71
C ASP A 197 -36.55 -9.02 -11.60
N THR A 198 -35.33 -8.88 -11.07
CA THR A 198 -34.94 -7.89 -10.03
C THR A 198 -35.93 -7.83 -8.85
N PRO A 199 -36.16 -8.96 -8.16
CA PRO A 199 -37.20 -9.04 -7.15
C PRO A 199 -36.91 -8.10 -5.97
N THR A 200 -37.95 -7.81 -5.19
CA THR A 200 -37.82 -7.04 -3.95
C THR A 200 -37.40 -7.98 -2.82
N LEU A 201 -36.31 -7.64 -2.12
CA LEU A 201 -35.90 -8.33 -0.91
C LEU A 201 -36.44 -7.55 0.29
N SER A 202 -37.05 -8.28 1.23
CA SER A 202 -37.60 -7.68 2.45
C SER A 202 -37.31 -8.56 3.66
N ALA A 203 -37.04 -7.93 4.80
CA ALA A 203 -36.87 -8.59 6.09
C ALA A 203 -37.21 -7.63 7.23
N ASP A 204 -37.93 -8.13 8.23
CA ASP A 204 -38.28 -7.34 9.41
C ASP A 204 -37.39 -7.75 10.59
N PHE A 205 -36.53 -6.83 11.01
CA PHE A 205 -35.68 -6.93 12.19
C PHE A 205 -36.10 -5.90 13.27
N SER A 206 -37.31 -5.33 13.19
CA SER A 206 -37.78 -4.34 14.15
C SER A 206 -37.79 -4.92 15.57
N ASN A 207 -37.00 -4.34 16.48
CA ASN A 207 -36.79 -4.84 17.86
C ASN A 207 -36.23 -6.27 17.93
N PHE A 208 -35.60 -6.77 16.85
CA PHE A 208 -35.02 -8.11 16.82
C PHE A 208 -33.87 -8.20 17.83
N SER A 209 -33.90 -9.22 18.69
CA SER A 209 -32.86 -9.46 19.70
C SER A 209 -31.76 -10.34 19.12
N PHE A 210 -30.55 -9.81 19.02
CA PHE A 210 -29.40 -10.57 18.53
C PHE A 210 -28.88 -11.51 19.64
N ASP A 211 -28.76 -12.79 19.31
CA ASP A 211 -28.22 -13.79 20.24
C ASP A 211 -26.69 -13.83 20.18
N TRP A 212 -26.07 -12.79 20.71
CA TRP A 212 -24.62 -12.63 20.73
C TRP A 212 -23.88 -13.80 21.38
N ASN A 213 -24.49 -14.46 22.37
CA ASN A 213 -23.89 -15.59 23.08
C ASN A 213 -23.77 -16.85 22.21
N ASN A 214 -24.69 -17.05 21.27
CA ASN A 214 -24.60 -18.14 20.29
C ASN A 214 -23.77 -17.77 19.05
N MET A 215 -23.30 -16.53 18.93
CA MET A 215 -22.36 -16.14 17.87
C MET A 215 -20.92 -16.49 18.28
N LEU A 216 -20.41 -17.59 17.74
CA LEU A 216 -19.04 -18.05 17.96
C LEU A 216 -18.01 -17.13 17.29
N ASP A 217 -16.80 -17.09 17.85
CA ASP A 217 -15.65 -16.41 17.23
C ASP A 217 -15.26 -17.11 15.91
N SER A 218 -15.47 -18.43 15.80
CA SER A 218 -15.12 -19.20 14.60
C SER A 218 -16.10 -20.35 14.37
N TYR A 219 -16.43 -20.63 13.09
CA TYR A 219 -17.33 -21.73 12.67
C TYR A 219 -16.59 -22.87 11.97
N PHE A 220 -15.26 -22.93 12.10
CA PHE A 220 -14.45 -24.07 11.63
C PHE A 220 -14.52 -25.30 12.54
N THR A 221 -15.03 -25.13 13.75
CA THR A 221 -15.29 -26.20 14.70
C THR A 221 -16.76 -26.63 14.62
N ALA A 222 -17.11 -27.72 15.28
CA ALA A 222 -18.49 -28.18 15.33
C ALA A 222 -19.40 -27.11 15.96
N TYR A 223 -20.44 -26.71 15.23
CA TYR A 223 -21.47 -25.78 15.68
C TYR A 223 -22.85 -26.42 15.56
N ASN A 224 -23.80 -25.95 16.36
CA ASN A 224 -25.20 -26.38 16.31
C ASN A 224 -26.07 -25.41 15.49
N SER A 225 -27.35 -25.76 15.31
CA SER A 225 -28.28 -24.95 14.53
C SER A 225 -28.47 -23.55 15.11
N ALA A 226 -28.62 -23.41 16.42
CA ALA A 226 -28.81 -22.12 17.09
C ALA A 226 -27.61 -21.17 16.85
N GLN A 227 -26.39 -21.69 16.91
CA GLN A 227 -25.18 -20.93 16.60
C GLN A 227 -25.14 -20.49 15.13
N SER A 228 -25.41 -21.42 14.19
CA SER A 228 -25.48 -21.10 12.76
C SER A 228 -26.58 -20.09 12.44
N ASP A 229 -27.73 -20.16 13.13
CA ASP A 229 -28.87 -19.26 12.93
C ASP A 229 -28.57 -17.87 13.51
N ALA A 230 -27.90 -17.79 14.67
CA ALA A 230 -27.53 -16.52 15.27
C ALA A 230 -26.64 -15.68 14.33
N VAL A 231 -25.54 -16.26 13.82
CA VAL A 231 -24.65 -15.52 12.91
C VAL A 231 -25.29 -15.24 11.55
N ALA A 232 -26.10 -16.16 11.01
CA ALA A 232 -26.77 -15.94 9.74
C ALA A 232 -27.86 -14.85 9.82
N ASN A 233 -28.54 -14.70 10.96
CA ASN A 233 -29.48 -13.60 11.19
C ASN A 233 -28.75 -12.26 11.25
N LEU A 234 -27.60 -12.18 11.95
CA LEU A 234 -26.76 -10.98 11.94
C LEU A 234 -26.31 -10.63 10.52
N MET A 235 -25.75 -11.59 9.78
CA MET A 235 -25.30 -11.39 8.40
C MET A 235 -26.43 -10.92 7.47
N LYS A 236 -27.63 -11.47 7.65
CA LYS A 236 -28.82 -11.03 6.90
C LYS A 236 -29.23 -9.61 7.27
N ALA A 237 -29.24 -9.26 8.56
CA ALA A 237 -29.55 -7.91 9.01
C ALA A 237 -28.56 -6.89 8.45
N CYS A 238 -27.25 -7.15 8.58
CA CYS A 238 -26.19 -6.31 8.03
C CYS A 238 -26.35 -6.15 6.51
N GLY A 239 -26.47 -7.26 5.76
CA GLY A 239 -26.59 -7.21 4.30
C GLY A 239 -27.86 -6.50 3.81
N TYR A 240 -29.01 -6.71 4.44
CA TYR A 240 -30.25 -6.05 4.03
C TYR A 240 -30.24 -4.55 4.40
N SER A 241 -29.60 -4.18 5.52
CA SER A 241 -29.49 -2.79 5.96
C SER A 241 -28.64 -1.91 5.03
N VAL A 242 -27.77 -2.53 4.22
CA VAL A 242 -26.91 -1.85 3.24
C VAL A 242 -27.34 -2.10 1.78
N GLU A 243 -28.56 -2.60 1.57
CA GLU A 243 -29.13 -2.88 0.24
C GLU A 243 -28.23 -3.79 -0.63
N MET A 244 -27.67 -4.85 -0.02
CA MET A 244 -26.69 -5.73 -0.66
C MET A 244 -27.14 -6.26 -2.03
N GLY A 245 -26.28 -6.09 -3.04
CA GLY A 245 -26.36 -6.76 -4.33
C GLY A 245 -25.85 -8.19 -4.21
N TYR A 246 -26.71 -9.10 -3.74
CA TYR A 246 -26.35 -10.51 -3.55
C TYR A 246 -26.00 -11.22 -4.88
N SER A 247 -24.96 -12.06 -4.87
CA SER A 247 -24.62 -12.91 -6.02
C SER A 247 -23.89 -14.20 -5.60
N PRO A 248 -24.01 -15.31 -6.38
CA PRO A 248 -23.28 -16.54 -6.13
C PRO A 248 -21.78 -16.49 -6.45
N VAL A 249 -21.28 -15.37 -6.98
CA VAL A 249 -19.86 -15.16 -7.32
C VAL A 249 -19.20 -14.22 -6.31
N ALA A 250 -19.81 -13.06 -6.07
CA ALA A 250 -19.41 -12.10 -5.04
C ALA A 250 -20.57 -11.13 -4.82
N SER A 251 -20.91 -10.84 -3.56
CA SER A 251 -21.97 -9.88 -3.22
C SER A 251 -21.35 -8.52 -2.88
N ALA A 252 -21.95 -7.43 -3.34
CA ALA A 252 -21.38 -6.08 -3.19
C ALA A 252 -22.42 -5.05 -2.71
N ALA A 253 -21.95 -4.07 -1.94
CA ALA A 253 -22.70 -2.90 -1.50
C ALA A 253 -21.74 -1.68 -1.46
N PHE A 254 -22.29 -0.47 -1.39
CA PHE A 254 -21.48 0.72 -1.19
C PHE A 254 -20.91 0.75 0.24
N ASN A 255 -19.59 0.93 0.41
CA ASN A 255 -18.95 0.87 1.73
C ASN A 255 -19.47 1.96 2.68
N GLU A 256 -19.69 3.16 2.16
CA GLU A 256 -20.06 4.36 2.93
C GLU A 256 -21.47 4.29 3.54
N VAL A 257 -22.33 3.35 3.08
CA VAL A 257 -23.67 3.17 3.66
C VAL A 257 -23.67 2.40 4.98
N VAL A 258 -22.54 1.79 5.37
CA VAL A 258 -22.42 1.07 6.64
C VAL A 258 -22.68 2.00 7.83
N GLY A 259 -22.09 3.20 7.83
CA GLY A 259 -22.33 4.18 8.89
C GLY A 259 -23.82 4.53 9.03
N ARG A 260 -24.50 4.73 7.89
CA ARG A 260 -25.95 5.03 7.87
C ARG A 260 -26.73 3.90 8.52
N ALA A 261 -26.41 2.65 8.19
CA ALA A 261 -27.08 1.48 8.75
C ALA A 261 -26.84 1.35 10.27
N LEU A 262 -25.60 1.54 10.72
CA LEU A 262 -25.24 1.45 12.15
C LEU A 262 -25.99 2.48 13.00
N VAL A 263 -26.04 3.75 12.57
CA VAL A 263 -26.79 4.79 13.31
C VAL A 263 -28.30 4.57 13.20
N THR A 264 -28.81 4.27 12.01
CA THR A 264 -30.26 4.26 11.75
C THR A 264 -30.95 3.06 12.37
N TYR A 265 -30.31 1.87 12.34
CA TYR A 265 -30.97 0.61 12.68
C TYR A 265 -30.35 -0.13 13.85
N PHE A 266 -29.12 0.20 14.24
CA PHE A 266 -28.34 -0.59 15.20
C PHE A 266 -27.83 0.21 16.41
N ASP A 267 -28.36 1.43 16.62
CA ASP A 267 -28.12 2.27 17.81
C ASP A 267 -26.64 2.53 18.11
N TYR A 268 -25.85 2.79 17.07
CA TYR A 268 -24.47 3.27 17.20
C TYR A 268 -24.42 4.79 17.40
N ASP A 269 -23.28 5.26 17.91
CA ASP A 269 -22.99 6.67 18.18
C ASP A 269 -23.17 7.55 16.93
N GLY A 270 -23.97 8.61 17.04
CA GLY A 270 -24.29 9.53 15.92
C GLY A 270 -23.16 10.49 15.53
N GLY A 271 -21.99 10.40 16.15
CA GLY A 271 -20.77 11.11 15.76
C GLY A 271 -19.92 10.33 14.76
N LEU A 272 -20.32 9.09 14.41
CA LEU A 272 -19.62 8.31 13.40
C LEU A 272 -19.68 8.97 12.03
N HIS A 273 -18.61 8.82 11.25
CA HIS A 273 -18.44 9.49 9.96
C HIS A 273 -17.50 8.72 9.03
N ASN A 274 -17.76 8.79 7.73
CA ASN A 274 -16.87 8.23 6.72
C ASN A 274 -15.79 9.25 6.37
N GLU A 275 -14.56 8.77 6.20
CA GLU A 275 -13.45 9.60 5.74
C GLU A 275 -12.72 8.93 4.58
N PRO A 276 -12.67 9.57 3.41
CA PRO A 276 -11.82 9.13 2.30
C PRO A 276 -10.34 9.45 2.55
N ARG A 277 -9.46 8.48 2.26
CA ARG A 277 -8.00 8.58 2.43
C ARG A 277 -7.38 9.74 1.66
N GLU A 278 -7.93 10.05 0.48
CA GLU A 278 -7.44 11.07 -0.46
C GLU A 278 -7.49 12.51 0.08
N LEU A 279 -8.29 12.76 1.13
CA LEU A 279 -8.40 14.07 1.77
C LEU A 279 -7.27 14.36 2.77
N TYR A 280 -6.33 13.43 2.96
CA TYR A 280 -5.32 13.47 4.02
C TYR A 280 -3.92 13.14 3.52
N THR A 281 -2.91 13.68 4.19
CA THR A 281 -1.54 13.19 4.07
C THR A 281 -1.39 11.84 4.78
N SER A 282 -0.38 11.04 4.41
CA SER A 282 -0.13 9.71 5.00
C SER A 282 0.00 9.78 6.53
N ALA A 283 0.80 10.71 7.05
CA ALA A 283 0.98 10.90 8.48
C ALA A 283 -0.32 11.29 9.22
N ARG A 284 -1.14 12.16 8.63
CA ARG A 284 -2.42 12.56 9.24
C ARG A 284 -3.40 11.40 9.23
N TRP A 285 -3.47 10.66 8.12
CA TRP A 285 -4.35 9.50 8.00
C TRP A 285 -4.00 8.41 9.02
N GLU A 286 -2.73 8.01 9.11
CA GLU A 286 -2.25 7.05 10.11
C GLU A 286 -2.53 7.50 11.54
N GLN A 287 -2.41 8.81 11.82
CA GLN A 287 -2.75 9.35 13.12
C GLN A 287 -4.24 9.20 13.42
N MET A 288 -5.11 9.56 12.46
CA MET A 288 -6.56 9.42 12.63
C MET A 288 -6.96 7.96 12.88
N VAL A 289 -6.44 7.02 12.08
CA VAL A 289 -6.73 5.59 12.24
C VAL A 289 -6.31 5.11 13.62
N TYR A 290 -5.09 5.46 14.07
CA TYR A 290 -4.62 5.13 15.42
C TYR A 290 -5.50 5.73 16.53
N GLU A 291 -5.84 7.02 16.45
CA GLU A 291 -6.69 7.71 17.43
C GLU A 291 -8.06 7.04 17.54
N ASN A 292 -8.65 6.61 16.42
CA ASN A 292 -9.90 5.86 16.46
C ASN A 292 -9.75 4.49 17.11
N LEU A 293 -8.71 3.72 16.76
CA LEU A 293 -8.48 2.41 17.38
C LEU A 293 -8.34 2.55 18.90
N ARG A 294 -7.64 3.59 19.37
CA ARG A 294 -7.45 3.89 20.79
C ARG A 294 -8.74 4.32 21.48
N ASP A 295 -9.50 5.24 20.89
CA ASP A 295 -10.60 5.94 21.56
C ASP A 295 -11.98 5.36 21.29
N CYS A 296 -12.14 4.61 20.18
CA CYS A 296 -13.42 4.09 19.71
C CYS A 296 -13.43 2.56 19.51
N GLY A 297 -12.30 1.95 19.17
CA GLY A 297 -12.18 0.51 18.91
C GLY A 297 -12.04 0.15 17.42
N PRO A 298 -12.36 -1.10 17.02
CA PRO A 298 -12.17 -1.56 15.65
C PRO A 298 -13.05 -0.80 14.67
N MET A 299 -12.55 -0.58 13.46
CA MET A 299 -13.23 0.19 12.41
C MET A 299 -13.43 -0.61 11.13
N VAL A 300 -14.52 -0.31 10.44
CA VAL A 300 -14.73 -0.76 9.07
C VAL A 300 -13.81 0.07 8.17
N TYR A 301 -13.00 -0.61 7.37
CA TYR A 301 -12.05 -0.02 6.43
C TYR A 301 -12.34 -0.56 5.03
N TRP A 302 -12.03 0.20 3.99
CA TRP A 302 -12.15 -0.23 2.61
C TRP A 302 -11.01 0.28 1.73
N GLY A 303 -10.84 -0.39 0.59
CA GLY A 303 -9.94 0.00 -0.48
C GLY A 303 -10.25 -0.79 -1.74
N SER A 304 -9.61 -0.43 -2.85
CA SER A 304 -9.80 -1.11 -4.13
C SER A 304 -8.48 -1.40 -4.83
N GLY A 305 -8.51 -2.46 -5.63
CA GLY A 305 -7.49 -2.87 -6.60
C GLY A 305 -8.19 -3.18 -7.92
N SER A 306 -8.11 -4.43 -8.41
CA SER A 306 -8.94 -4.87 -9.54
C SER A 306 -10.45 -4.88 -9.22
N VAL A 307 -10.79 -4.93 -7.92
CA VAL A 307 -12.14 -4.82 -7.35
C VAL A 307 -12.08 -4.05 -6.02
N GLY A 308 -13.21 -3.53 -5.54
CA GLY A 308 -13.33 -2.97 -4.20
C GLY A 308 -13.49 -4.07 -3.13
N HIS A 309 -12.91 -3.86 -1.95
CA HIS A 309 -13.04 -4.75 -0.79
C HIS A 309 -13.25 -3.96 0.50
N CYS A 310 -13.89 -4.61 1.48
CA CYS A 310 -14.21 -4.05 2.78
C CYS A 310 -13.84 -5.04 3.88
N PHE A 311 -13.15 -4.55 4.90
CA PHE A 311 -12.46 -5.34 5.93
C PHE A 311 -12.41 -4.55 7.25
N VAL A 312 -11.82 -5.13 8.30
CA VAL A 312 -11.76 -4.50 9.63
C VAL A 312 -10.33 -4.15 9.98
N CYS A 313 -10.08 -2.92 10.43
CA CYS A 313 -8.84 -2.54 11.08
C CYS A 313 -9.07 -2.51 12.59
N ASP A 314 -8.27 -3.24 13.36
CA ASP A 314 -8.55 -3.50 14.78
C ASP A 314 -7.31 -3.58 15.68
N GLY A 315 -6.14 -3.16 15.20
CA GLY A 315 -4.93 -3.15 16.00
C GLY A 315 -3.82 -2.28 15.39
N TYR A 316 -2.80 -1.99 16.19
CA TYR A 316 -1.63 -1.19 15.83
C TYR A 316 -0.40 -1.67 16.59
N ARG A 317 0.76 -1.70 15.94
CA ARG A 317 2.05 -1.90 16.62
C ARG A 317 2.99 -0.69 16.50
N PRO A 318 3.88 -0.48 17.49
CA PRO A 318 4.81 0.66 17.51
C PRO A 318 5.83 0.71 16.36
N ASP A 319 5.86 -0.32 15.51
CA ASP A 319 6.62 -0.38 14.25
C ASP A 319 5.88 0.30 13.07
N GLY A 320 4.69 0.86 13.30
CA GLY A 320 3.90 1.59 12.30
C GLY A 320 2.84 0.75 11.58
N TYR A 321 2.72 -0.53 11.93
CA TYR A 321 1.80 -1.45 11.27
C TYR A 321 0.41 -1.48 11.93
N PHE A 322 -0.62 -1.69 11.12
CA PHE A 322 -2.00 -1.83 11.55
C PHE A 322 -2.50 -3.25 11.31
N HIS A 323 -3.21 -3.83 12.27
CA HIS A 323 -3.82 -5.16 12.11
C HIS A 323 -5.11 -5.05 11.31
N PHE A 324 -5.29 -6.00 10.40
CA PHE A 324 -6.44 -6.14 9.53
C PHE A 324 -7.00 -7.54 9.61
N ASN A 325 -8.33 -7.62 9.73
CA ASN A 325 -9.13 -8.81 9.51
C ASN A 325 -9.88 -8.69 8.18
N TRP A 326 -9.58 -9.59 7.23
CA TRP A 326 -10.07 -9.48 5.85
C TRP A 326 -11.46 -10.06 5.64
N GLY A 327 -12.04 -10.73 6.65
CA GLY A 327 -13.34 -11.39 6.56
C GLY A 327 -13.32 -12.67 5.71
N TRP A 328 -12.18 -13.36 5.69
CA TRP A 328 -11.97 -14.62 4.99
C TRP A 328 -11.43 -15.68 5.94
N SER A 329 -12.14 -15.93 7.03
CA SER A 329 -11.83 -17.09 7.87
C SER A 329 -10.49 -17.03 8.60
N GLY A 330 -9.95 -15.84 8.82
CA GLY A 330 -8.60 -15.65 9.37
C GLY A 330 -7.49 -15.75 8.31
N ASN A 331 -7.82 -16.07 7.05
CA ASN A 331 -6.82 -16.09 6.00
C ASN A 331 -6.34 -14.66 5.72
N SER A 332 -5.01 -14.50 5.75
CA SER A 332 -4.28 -13.23 5.56
C SER A 332 -4.45 -12.18 6.64
N ASP A 333 -5.27 -12.44 7.65
CA ASP A 333 -5.39 -11.53 8.79
C ASP A 333 -3.99 -11.30 9.35
N GLY A 334 -3.67 -10.06 9.69
CA GLY A 334 -2.31 -9.69 10.03
C GLY A 334 -2.07 -8.20 9.95
N TYR A 335 -0.81 -7.82 10.07
CA TYR A 335 -0.36 -6.46 10.19
C TYR A 335 0.23 -5.97 8.89
N PHE A 336 -0.29 -4.84 8.43
CA PHE A 336 0.04 -4.20 7.16
C PHE A 336 0.27 -2.70 7.38
N LEU A 337 1.07 -2.08 6.50
CA LEU A 337 1.04 -0.62 6.39
C LEU A 337 -0.21 -0.19 5.63
N LEU A 338 -0.73 1.01 5.93
CA LEU A 338 -1.92 1.54 5.27
C LEU A 338 -1.70 1.84 3.78
N ASP A 339 -0.45 2.01 3.33
CA ASP A 339 -0.07 2.21 1.93
C ASP A 339 0.26 0.90 1.18
N ALA A 340 0.27 -0.23 1.89
CA ALA A 340 0.61 -1.55 1.37
C ALA A 340 -0.36 -2.65 1.88
N LEU A 341 -1.66 -2.44 1.66
CA LEU A 341 -2.74 -3.38 1.96
C LEU A 341 -2.81 -4.52 0.93
N ASN A 342 -1.80 -5.38 0.96
CA ASN A 342 -1.62 -6.49 0.02
C ASN A 342 -1.73 -7.82 0.77
N PRO A 343 -2.94 -8.35 1.00
CA PRO A 343 -3.07 -9.63 1.69
C PRO A 343 -2.43 -10.75 0.90
N SER A 344 -2.10 -11.81 1.63
CA SER A 344 -1.52 -13.02 1.06
C SER A 344 -2.50 -13.84 0.22
N PHE A 345 -3.74 -13.92 0.66
CA PHE A 345 -4.84 -14.65 0.09
C PHE A 345 -5.94 -13.67 -0.21
N VAL A 346 -6.47 -13.74 -1.42
CA VAL A 346 -7.75 -13.10 -1.75
C VAL A 346 -8.85 -14.14 -1.64
N GLY A 347 -9.80 -13.90 -0.73
CA GLY A 347 -11.00 -14.70 -0.62
C GLY A 347 -12.09 -14.25 -1.60
N THR A 348 -13.31 -14.72 -1.38
CA THR A 348 -14.45 -14.43 -2.24
C THR A 348 -14.69 -12.92 -2.37
N GLY A 349 -14.74 -12.43 -3.61
CA GLY A 349 -14.92 -11.00 -3.91
C GLY A 349 -13.65 -10.15 -3.83
N GLY A 350 -12.49 -10.74 -3.56
CA GLY A 350 -11.22 -10.01 -3.37
C GLY A 350 -10.49 -9.59 -4.65
N GLY A 351 -10.79 -10.17 -5.81
CA GLY A 351 -10.13 -9.82 -7.08
C GLY A 351 -8.64 -10.20 -7.11
N THR A 352 -7.81 -9.42 -7.80
CA THR A 352 -6.34 -9.58 -7.89
C THR A 352 -5.64 -8.28 -7.44
N GLY A 353 -4.47 -8.42 -6.81
CA GLY A 353 -3.66 -7.28 -6.34
C GLY A 353 -3.99 -6.78 -4.94
N GLY A 354 -3.56 -5.55 -4.62
CA GLY A 354 -3.73 -4.89 -3.32
C GLY A 354 -4.88 -3.89 -3.24
N TYR A 355 -5.29 -3.50 -2.02
CA TYR A 355 -6.41 -2.58 -1.76
C TYR A 355 -5.94 -1.15 -1.45
N ASN A 356 -5.06 -0.62 -2.29
CA ASN A 356 -4.37 0.65 -2.05
C ASN A 356 -5.05 1.87 -2.72
N ASN A 357 -6.16 1.67 -3.43
CA ASN A 357 -6.89 2.74 -4.12
C ASN A 357 -8.23 3.03 -3.46
N ALA A 358 -8.78 4.23 -3.69
CA ALA A 358 -10.08 4.69 -3.17
C ALA A 358 -10.32 4.29 -1.70
N GLN A 359 -9.25 4.35 -0.90
CA GLN A 359 -9.30 3.91 0.49
C GLN A 359 -10.18 4.85 1.32
N GLY A 360 -10.75 4.32 2.37
CA GLY A 360 -11.42 5.09 3.40
C GLY A 360 -11.79 4.21 4.58
N ALA A 361 -12.30 4.85 5.62
CA ALA A 361 -12.73 4.14 6.81
C ALA A 361 -13.93 4.83 7.48
N LEU A 362 -14.65 4.04 8.27
CA LEU A 362 -15.73 4.50 9.13
C LEU A 362 -15.16 4.80 10.53
N PHE A 363 -15.05 6.08 10.84
CA PHE A 363 -14.57 6.57 12.12
C PHE A 363 -15.71 6.68 13.12
N GLY A 364 -15.41 6.47 14.41
CA GLY A 364 -16.34 6.66 15.52
C GLY A 364 -17.39 5.54 15.70
N ALA A 365 -17.21 4.37 15.07
CA ALA A 365 -18.18 3.28 15.11
C ALA A 365 -18.23 2.53 16.46
N LYS A 366 -18.68 3.21 17.51
CA LYS A 366 -18.89 2.65 18.86
C LYS A 366 -20.39 2.64 19.23
N PRO A 367 -20.81 1.77 20.16
CA PRO A 367 -22.18 1.80 20.70
C PRO A 367 -22.57 3.18 21.21
N SER A 368 -23.84 3.56 21.03
CA SER A 368 -24.40 4.76 21.61
C SER A 368 -24.35 4.70 23.15
N ASP A 369 -23.94 5.78 23.80
CA ASP A 369 -24.04 5.95 25.25
C ASP A 369 -25.40 6.57 25.68
N GLY A 370 -26.33 6.68 24.72
CA GLY A 370 -27.63 7.34 24.88
C GLY A 370 -27.57 8.85 24.69
N LEU A 371 -26.39 9.44 24.55
CA LEU A 371 -26.23 10.81 24.09
C LEU A 371 -26.46 10.89 22.58
N ARG A 372 -26.83 12.08 22.12
CA ARG A 372 -26.96 12.39 20.69
C ARG A 372 -25.88 13.40 20.33
N PRO A 373 -24.63 12.95 20.10
CA PRO A 373 -23.59 13.85 19.63
C PRO A 373 -24.02 14.51 18.32
N GLU A 374 -23.50 15.72 18.08
CA GLU A 374 -23.72 16.42 16.83
C GLU A 374 -23.12 15.60 15.68
N PRO A 375 -23.87 15.41 14.57
CA PRO A 375 -23.35 14.69 13.41
C PRO A 375 -22.07 15.33 12.87
N VAL A 376 -21.10 14.49 12.51
CA VAL A 376 -19.90 14.90 11.78
C VAL A 376 -20.18 14.71 10.29
N TYR A 377 -20.06 15.81 9.52
CA TYR A 377 -20.32 15.79 8.08
C TYR A 377 -19.04 15.80 7.25
N THR A 378 -18.99 14.93 6.26
CA THR A 378 -17.92 14.82 5.27
C THR A 378 -18.50 15.15 3.90
N PHE A 379 -18.22 16.35 3.40
CA PHE A 379 -18.60 16.79 2.05
C PHE A 379 -17.37 16.87 1.17
N THR A 380 -17.44 16.26 -0.02
CA THR A 380 -16.28 16.16 -0.93
C THR A 380 -16.59 16.66 -2.33
N CYS A 381 -15.56 17.10 -3.04
CA CYS A 381 -15.58 17.33 -4.48
C CYS A 381 -14.35 16.68 -5.10
N SER A 382 -14.51 15.87 -6.15
CA SER A 382 -13.35 15.19 -6.77
C SER A 382 -12.33 16.20 -7.31
N SER A 383 -12.81 17.20 -8.05
CA SER A 383 -12.09 18.40 -8.50
C SER A 383 -13.09 19.37 -9.14
N PHE A 384 -12.68 20.60 -9.45
CA PHE A 384 -13.48 21.52 -10.25
C PHE A 384 -13.19 21.31 -11.73
N SER A 385 -14.19 20.81 -12.47
CA SER A 385 -14.04 20.45 -13.88
C SER A 385 -14.21 21.62 -14.84
N ASP A 386 -14.99 22.64 -14.46
CA ASP A 386 -15.22 23.84 -15.27
C ASP A 386 -15.66 25.03 -14.41
N LEU A 387 -15.34 26.25 -14.86
CA LEU A 387 -15.73 27.51 -14.25
C LEU A 387 -16.31 28.46 -15.30
N THR A 388 -17.57 28.86 -15.12
CA THR A 388 -18.21 29.86 -16.00
C THR A 388 -18.57 31.12 -15.20
N VAL A 389 -18.15 32.28 -15.72
CA VAL A 389 -18.52 33.59 -15.16
C VAL A 389 -19.35 34.36 -16.17
N LEU A 390 -20.59 34.73 -15.79
CA LEU A 390 -21.51 35.52 -16.61
C LEU A 390 -22.08 36.68 -15.81
N GLY A 391 -21.50 37.87 -15.99
CA GLY A 391 -21.82 39.03 -15.16
C GLY A 391 -21.47 38.77 -13.70
N THR A 392 -22.46 38.80 -12.81
CA THR A 392 -22.30 38.46 -11.39
C THR A 392 -22.46 36.97 -11.09
N PHE A 393 -22.95 36.17 -12.04
CA PHE A 393 -23.12 34.74 -11.83
C PHE A 393 -21.80 33.99 -11.98
N LEU A 394 -21.53 33.14 -11.00
CA LEU A 394 -20.44 32.17 -11.00
C LEU A 394 -21.03 30.76 -10.94
N THR A 395 -20.70 29.97 -11.95
CA THR A 395 -20.98 28.53 -11.98
C THR A 395 -19.69 27.77 -11.74
N ILE A 396 -19.68 26.91 -10.73
CA ILE A 396 -18.62 25.95 -10.45
C ILE A 396 -19.16 24.56 -10.80
N GLN A 397 -18.52 23.90 -11.76
CA GLN A 397 -18.82 22.53 -12.12
C GLN A 397 -17.80 21.60 -11.44
N GLY A 398 -18.29 20.54 -10.81
CA GLY A 398 -17.51 19.56 -10.08
C GLY A 398 -18.44 18.51 -9.50
N GLU A 399 -17.93 17.32 -9.16
CA GLU A 399 -18.76 16.27 -8.57
C GLU A 399 -18.79 16.40 -7.05
N PHE A 400 -19.78 17.12 -6.53
CA PHE A 400 -20.02 17.35 -5.11
C PHE A 400 -20.80 16.18 -4.51
N LYS A 401 -20.25 15.55 -3.46
CA LYS A 401 -20.82 14.37 -2.79
C LYS A 401 -21.00 14.63 -1.30
N ASN A 402 -22.05 14.07 -0.74
CA ASN A 402 -22.12 13.83 0.69
C ASN A 402 -21.51 12.45 0.97
N ARG A 403 -20.43 12.38 1.74
CA ARG A 403 -19.85 11.12 2.21
C ARG A 403 -20.31 10.79 3.63
N SER A 404 -21.01 11.70 4.30
CA SER A 404 -21.49 11.52 5.67
C SER A 404 -22.53 10.39 5.76
N PRO A 405 -22.58 9.62 6.85
CA PRO A 405 -23.61 8.62 7.14
C PRO A 405 -25.07 9.11 7.20
N TYR A 406 -25.30 10.41 7.03
CA TYR A 406 -26.56 11.09 7.25
C TYR A 406 -27.09 11.64 5.95
N ASN A 407 -28.40 11.53 5.74
CA ASN A 407 -29.07 12.35 4.74
C ASN A 407 -29.14 13.79 5.26
N VAL A 408 -28.75 14.73 4.40
CA VAL A 408 -28.61 16.13 4.78
C VAL A 408 -29.65 16.97 4.06
N ASN A 409 -30.32 17.85 4.80
CA ASN A 409 -31.09 18.95 4.23
C ASN A 409 -30.26 20.22 4.42
N GLY A 410 -29.71 20.75 3.33
CA GLY A 410 -28.84 21.91 3.38
C GLY A 410 -29.07 22.90 2.24
N LYS A 411 -28.39 24.03 2.33
CA LYS A 411 -28.39 25.07 1.29
C LYS A 411 -26.99 25.19 0.71
N ALA A 412 -26.86 25.19 -0.62
CA ALA A 412 -25.60 25.45 -1.29
C ALA A 412 -25.10 26.86 -0.93
N ILE A 413 -23.82 27.01 -0.64
CA ILE A 413 -23.18 28.30 -0.35
C ILE A 413 -21.85 28.48 -1.08
N TYR A 414 -21.44 29.73 -1.25
CA TYR A 414 -20.07 30.11 -1.52
C TYR A 414 -19.51 30.86 -0.32
N MET A 415 -18.47 30.29 0.30
CA MET A 415 -17.73 30.94 1.38
C MET A 415 -16.57 31.72 0.77
N ILE A 416 -16.55 33.04 0.96
CA ILE A 416 -15.63 33.93 0.26
C ILE A 416 -14.64 34.50 1.25
N TYR A 417 -13.37 34.21 1.04
CA TYR A 417 -12.25 34.63 1.87
C TYR A 417 -11.38 35.67 1.15
N SER A 418 -10.56 36.36 1.92
CA SER A 418 -9.46 37.18 1.40
C SER A 418 -8.54 36.38 0.48
N GLU A 419 -7.76 37.07 -0.36
CA GLU A 419 -6.83 36.45 -1.32
C GLU A 419 -5.85 35.44 -0.68
N ASP A 420 -5.38 35.74 0.53
CA ASP A 420 -4.50 34.90 1.33
C ASP A 420 -5.23 33.75 2.06
N GLY A 421 -6.57 33.72 2.00
CA GLY A 421 -7.43 32.76 2.70
C GLY A 421 -7.58 33.00 4.20
N SER A 422 -6.98 34.04 4.77
CA SER A 422 -6.89 34.21 6.23
C SER A 422 -8.18 34.71 6.89
N LYS A 423 -9.06 35.38 6.15
CA LYS A 423 -10.27 36.02 6.68
C LYS A 423 -11.50 35.74 5.83
N LEU A 424 -12.56 35.23 6.44
CA LEU A 424 -13.88 35.15 5.83
C LEU A 424 -14.41 36.58 5.59
N VAL A 425 -14.66 36.91 4.33
CA VAL A 425 -15.22 38.21 3.91
C VAL A 425 -16.74 38.16 3.97
N THR A 426 -17.34 37.11 3.40
CA THR A 426 -18.80 36.95 3.33
C THR A 426 -19.18 35.53 2.89
N THR A 427 -20.45 35.16 3.04
CA THR A 427 -21.01 33.91 2.53
C THR A 427 -22.20 34.23 1.62
N VAL A 428 -22.17 33.76 0.38
CA VAL A 428 -23.30 33.84 -0.56
C VAL A 428 -24.10 32.55 -0.44
N ASP A 429 -25.40 32.67 -0.22
CA ASP A 429 -26.28 31.51 -0.10
C ASP A 429 -27.41 31.49 -1.15
N ASP A 430 -27.44 32.45 -2.08
CA ASP A 430 -28.38 32.47 -3.20
C ASP A 430 -27.85 31.64 -4.38
N LEU A 431 -27.64 30.35 -4.11
CA LEU A 431 -27.16 29.38 -5.08
C LEU A 431 -28.32 28.53 -5.60
N THR A 432 -28.26 28.28 -6.90
CA THR A 432 -29.09 27.34 -7.64
C THR A 432 -28.26 26.10 -7.96
N THR A 433 -28.88 24.92 -7.82
CA THR A 433 -28.26 23.62 -8.10
C THR A 433 -29.22 22.77 -8.96
N PRO A 434 -28.72 21.98 -9.93
CA PRO A 434 -29.59 21.08 -10.72
C PRO A 434 -30.20 19.96 -9.87
N SER A 435 -29.52 19.56 -8.80
CA SER A 435 -30.01 18.62 -7.78
C SER A 435 -30.18 19.37 -6.46
N SER A 436 -31.35 19.25 -5.82
CA SER A 436 -31.59 19.87 -4.52
C SER A 436 -30.74 19.19 -3.46
N PHE A 437 -30.13 19.96 -2.55
CA PHE A 437 -29.57 19.43 -1.30
C PHE A 437 -30.65 19.11 -0.24
N SER A 438 -31.85 18.79 -0.71
CA SER A 438 -32.90 18.17 0.09
C SER A 438 -32.68 16.68 0.03
N ASP A 439 -32.61 16.04 1.18
CA ASP A 439 -32.34 14.60 1.32
C ASP A 439 -31.02 14.17 0.64
N PHE A 440 -29.99 15.03 0.70
CA PHE A 440 -28.68 14.79 0.10
C PHE A 440 -27.96 13.67 0.85
N GLY A 441 -28.16 12.41 0.44
CA GLY A 441 -27.54 11.22 1.02
C GLY A 441 -26.24 10.79 0.34
N THR A 442 -25.64 9.71 0.86
CA THR A 442 -24.35 9.14 0.40
C THR A 442 -24.29 8.71 -1.06
N GLU A 443 -25.44 8.46 -1.67
CA GLU A 443 -25.56 7.97 -3.05
C GLU A 443 -25.84 9.10 -4.05
N LEU A 444 -25.99 10.34 -3.58
CA LEU A 444 -26.33 11.49 -4.40
C LEU A 444 -25.09 12.33 -4.70
N SER A 445 -25.00 12.78 -5.95
CA SER A 445 -24.01 13.76 -6.41
C SER A 445 -24.72 15.02 -6.93
N CYS A 446 -24.12 16.19 -6.70
CA CYS A 446 -24.43 17.42 -7.42
C CYS A 446 -23.27 17.74 -8.35
N PHE A 447 -23.56 18.16 -9.57
CA PHE A 447 -22.50 18.42 -10.57
C PHE A 447 -22.24 19.90 -10.82
N LYS A 448 -23.15 20.78 -10.40
CA LYS A 448 -23.07 22.22 -10.68
C LYS A 448 -23.62 23.03 -9.51
N LEU A 449 -22.84 24.02 -9.10
CA LEU A 449 -23.25 25.07 -8.18
C LEU A 449 -23.27 26.37 -8.98
N MET A 450 -24.37 27.12 -8.96
CA MET A 450 -24.48 28.39 -9.68
C MET A 450 -25.06 29.45 -8.75
N GLY A 451 -24.29 30.50 -8.44
CA GLY A 451 -24.72 31.57 -7.52
C GLY A 451 -24.39 32.96 -8.05
N SER A 452 -25.18 33.95 -7.65
CA SER A 452 -24.92 35.36 -8.01
C SER A 452 -24.07 36.05 -6.93
N ILE A 453 -22.90 36.54 -7.31
CA ILE A 453 -22.01 37.32 -6.45
C ILE A 453 -22.31 38.81 -6.67
N SER A 454 -23.29 39.32 -5.92
CA SER A 454 -23.84 40.67 -6.09
C SER A 454 -22.78 41.78 -5.96
N ASN A 455 -23.05 42.90 -6.64
CA ASN A 455 -22.18 44.07 -6.58
C ASN A 455 -22.13 44.75 -5.20
N SER A 456 -23.15 44.52 -4.38
CA SER A 456 -23.23 45.01 -2.99
C SER A 456 -22.44 44.16 -1.99
N VAL A 457 -22.06 42.93 -2.38
CA VAL A 457 -21.49 41.92 -1.50
C VAL A 457 -19.96 41.95 -1.51
N LEU A 458 -19.35 42.27 -2.66
CA LEU A 458 -17.89 42.28 -2.84
C LEU A 458 -17.42 43.51 -3.62
N GLY A 459 -16.32 44.11 -3.14
CA GLY A 459 -15.59 45.18 -3.82
C GLY A 459 -14.60 44.66 -4.86
N GLU A 460 -13.84 45.57 -5.46
CA GLU A 460 -12.69 45.22 -6.31
C GLU A 460 -11.64 44.45 -5.50
N GLY A 461 -11.04 43.43 -6.10
CA GLY A 461 -10.01 42.62 -5.48
C GLY A 461 -9.96 41.18 -5.99
N THR A 462 -9.06 40.41 -5.41
CA THR A 462 -8.93 38.96 -5.60
C THR A 462 -9.38 38.26 -4.32
N TYR A 463 -10.13 37.17 -4.48
CA TYR A 463 -10.74 36.43 -3.37
C TYR A 463 -10.58 34.93 -3.60
N ARG A 464 -10.57 34.17 -2.51
CA ARG A 464 -10.73 32.71 -2.56
C ARG A 464 -12.19 32.37 -2.34
N ILE A 465 -12.77 31.56 -3.21
CA ILE A 465 -14.15 31.09 -3.06
C ILE A 465 -14.13 29.57 -2.85
N TYR A 466 -14.65 29.16 -1.71
CA TYR A 466 -14.84 27.76 -1.34
C TYR A 466 -16.32 27.40 -1.55
N PRO A 467 -16.63 26.43 -2.43
CA PRO A 467 -17.97 25.88 -2.50
C PRO A 467 -18.29 25.14 -1.21
N GLY A 468 -19.51 25.31 -0.71
CA GLY A 468 -19.91 24.71 0.55
C GLY A 468 -21.40 24.42 0.63
N ILE A 469 -21.80 23.89 1.78
CA ILE A 469 -23.18 23.63 2.15
C ILE A 469 -23.42 24.13 3.58
N ARG A 470 -24.56 24.79 3.78
CA ARG A 470 -25.05 25.18 5.10
C ARG A 470 -26.04 24.14 5.59
N VAL A 471 -25.75 23.54 6.75
CA VAL A 471 -26.59 22.54 7.42
C VAL A 471 -26.81 23.00 8.85
N ASP A 472 -28.08 23.11 9.26
CA ASP A 472 -28.47 23.54 10.61
C ASP A 472 -27.76 24.82 11.09
N GLY A 473 -27.58 25.78 10.18
CA GLY A 473 -26.94 27.07 10.44
C GLY A 473 -25.41 27.04 10.53
N LYS A 474 -24.76 25.89 10.32
CA LYS A 474 -23.31 25.72 10.24
C LYS A 474 -22.86 25.59 8.78
N ASP A 475 -21.74 26.20 8.45
CA ASP A 475 -21.18 26.22 7.09
C ASP A 475 -20.06 25.19 6.96
N TYR A 476 -20.13 24.37 5.91
CA TYR A 476 -19.15 23.34 5.61
C TYR A 476 -18.63 23.50 4.19
N VAL A 477 -17.33 23.30 3.99
CA VAL A 477 -16.69 23.32 2.67
C VAL A 477 -16.76 21.93 2.04
N PHE A 478 -16.98 21.87 0.72
CA PHE A 478 -16.74 20.66 -0.06
C PHE A 478 -15.23 20.47 -0.26
N ARG A 479 -14.64 19.53 0.48
CA ARG A 479 -13.19 19.27 0.46
C ARG A 479 -12.79 18.53 -0.81
N THR A 480 -11.64 18.85 -1.36
CA THR A 480 -11.03 18.12 -2.47
C THR A 480 -9.87 17.24 -1.98
N PRO A 481 -9.43 16.25 -2.78
CA PRO A 481 -8.18 15.53 -2.49
C PRO A 481 -7.01 16.49 -2.28
N VAL A 482 -6.00 16.09 -1.51
CA VAL A 482 -4.81 16.93 -1.20
C VAL A 482 -4.04 17.39 -2.44
N SER A 483 -4.24 16.73 -3.58
CA SER A 483 -3.64 17.10 -4.86
C SER A 483 -4.48 18.06 -5.70
N GLU A 484 -5.61 18.53 -5.19
CA GLU A 484 -6.57 19.38 -5.88
C GLU A 484 -6.89 20.62 -5.02
N ALA A 485 -7.17 21.76 -5.66
CA ALA A 485 -7.58 22.96 -4.93
C ALA A 485 -9.03 22.87 -4.45
N ASP A 486 -9.27 23.14 -3.17
CA ASP A 486 -10.61 23.21 -2.56
C ASP A 486 -11.27 24.60 -2.71
N TYR A 487 -10.57 25.54 -3.34
CA TYR A 487 -11.06 26.87 -3.67
C TYR A 487 -10.76 27.26 -5.11
N ILE A 488 -11.50 28.25 -5.59
CA ILE A 488 -11.16 28.98 -6.81
C ILE A 488 -10.60 30.35 -6.47
N ILE A 489 -9.79 30.90 -7.36
CA ILE A 489 -9.41 32.30 -7.36
C ILE A 489 -10.47 33.08 -8.15
N TYR A 490 -11.11 34.04 -7.50
CA TYR A 490 -12.08 34.93 -8.13
C TYR A 490 -11.55 36.36 -8.11
N THR A 491 -11.34 36.94 -9.29
CA THR A 491 -10.84 38.31 -9.45
C THR A 491 -11.95 39.19 -9.99
N ARG A 492 -12.13 40.34 -9.34
CA ARG A 492 -13.13 41.33 -9.68
C ARG A 492 -12.45 42.66 -9.93
N THR A 493 -12.40 43.07 -11.20
CA THR A 493 -11.73 44.30 -11.65
C THR A 493 -12.78 45.34 -12.02
N LYS A 494 -12.64 46.57 -11.51
CA LYS A 494 -13.57 47.65 -11.83
C LYS A 494 -13.31 48.16 -13.25
N THR A 495 -14.35 48.19 -14.09
CA THR A 495 -14.26 48.68 -15.48
C THR A 495 -15.00 50.00 -15.71
N GLY A 496 -15.81 50.44 -14.73
CA GLY A 496 -16.55 51.70 -14.79
C GLY A 496 -17.33 51.97 -13.50
N THR A 497 -18.20 52.99 -13.52
CA THR A 497 -19.08 53.28 -12.38
C THR A 497 -20.07 52.12 -12.18
N ASN A 498 -19.92 51.37 -11.09
CA ASN A 498 -20.70 50.16 -10.78
C ASN A 498 -20.61 49.04 -11.84
N GLN A 499 -19.57 49.05 -12.68
CA GLN A 499 -19.30 48.00 -13.66
C GLN A 499 -18.02 47.25 -13.29
N TYR A 500 -18.11 45.93 -13.34
CA TYR A 500 -17.01 45.02 -12.98
C TYR A 500 -16.84 43.95 -14.05
N LYS A 501 -15.59 43.62 -14.35
CA LYS A 501 -15.21 42.40 -15.05
C LYS A 501 -14.79 41.37 -14.02
N ASN A 502 -15.42 40.21 -14.08
CA ASN A 502 -15.19 39.11 -13.15
C ASN A 502 -14.53 37.94 -13.88
N THR A 503 -13.54 37.31 -13.26
CA THR A 503 -12.87 36.12 -13.77
C THR A 503 -12.69 35.12 -12.65
N ALA A 504 -12.67 33.83 -12.99
CA ALA A 504 -12.50 32.73 -12.06
C ALA A 504 -11.52 31.71 -12.62
N THR A 505 -10.61 31.22 -11.78
CA THR A 505 -9.66 30.15 -12.13
C THR A 505 -9.51 29.17 -10.98
N VAL A 506 -9.32 27.89 -11.30
CA VAL A 506 -8.85 26.90 -10.32
C VAL A 506 -7.34 27.07 -10.19
N PRO A 507 -6.79 27.39 -9.01
CA PRO A 507 -5.35 27.45 -8.83
C PRO A 507 -4.76 26.04 -8.92
N SER A 508 -3.57 25.92 -9.52
CA SER A 508 -2.82 24.67 -9.45
C SER A 508 -2.18 24.54 -8.07
N VAL A 509 -2.39 23.40 -7.41
CA VAL A 509 -1.72 23.03 -6.15
C VAL A 509 -0.51 22.12 -6.39
N GLY A 510 -0.29 21.72 -7.64
CA GLY A 510 0.76 20.80 -8.05
C GLY A 510 0.30 19.92 -9.21
N GLU A 511 1.27 19.37 -9.95
CA GLU A 511 1.07 18.45 -11.06
C GLU A 511 1.73 17.12 -10.73
N LYS A 512 1.04 16.02 -11.06
CA LYS A 512 1.59 14.67 -11.00
C LYS A 512 2.38 14.42 -12.29
N VAL A 513 3.70 14.32 -12.18
CA VAL A 513 4.64 14.16 -13.30
C VAL A 513 5.30 12.80 -13.21
N ILE A 514 5.39 12.09 -14.32
CA ILE A 514 6.21 10.88 -14.45
C ILE A 514 7.38 11.19 -15.37
N GLU A 515 8.58 11.09 -14.81
CA GLU A 515 9.84 11.30 -15.50
C GLU A 515 10.45 9.94 -15.85
N ASN A 516 11.18 9.88 -16.98
CA ASN A 516 11.95 8.70 -17.40
C ASN A 516 11.15 7.39 -17.48
N LEU A 517 9.91 7.47 -18.01
CA LEU A 517 9.09 6.27 -18.25
C LEU A 517 9.80 5.33 -19.23
N SER A 518 9.90 4.05 -18.86
CA SER A 518 10.58 3.01 -19.63
C SER A 518 9.84 1.67 -19.54
N THR A 519 9.76 0.98 -20.66
CA THR A 519 9.37 -0.44 -20.77
C THR A 519 10.56 -1.39 -20.64
N ASN A 520 11.78 -0.85 -20.46
CA ASN A 520 13.03 -1.59 -20.31
C ASN A 520 13.35 -2.54 -21.47
N GLY A 521 12.86 -2.23 -22.68
CA GLY A 521 13.05 -3.01 -23.89
C GLY A 521 11.77 -3.10 -24.73
N ASP A 522 11.84 -3.86 -25.82
CA ASP A 522 10.67 -4.17 -26.65
C ASP A 522 9.72 -5.10 -25.89
N LEU A 523 8.43 -4.83 -26.06
CA LEU A 523 7.35 -5.64 -25.52
C LEU A 523 7.10 -6.85 -26.44
N PHE A 524 6.53 -7.91 -25.90
CA PHE A 524 6.15 -9.08 -26.70
C PHE A 524 4.67 -9.39 -26.48
N VAL A 525 4.02 -9.89 -27.53
CA VAL A 525 2.64 -10.35 -27.46
C VAL A 525 2.53 -11.45 -26.39
N ASP A 526 1.48 -11.40 -25.56
CA ASP A 526 1.19 -12.38 -24.50
C ASP A 526 2.32 -12.60 -23.47
N SER A 527 3.21 -11.62 -23.29
CA SER A 527 4.29 -11.66 -22.30
C SER A 527 4.06 -10.67 -21.16
N GLN A 528 4.61 -10.96 -19.99
CA GLN A 528 4.83 -9.95 -18.95
C GLN A 528 5.90 -8.95 -19.41
N PHE A 529 5.84 -7.74 -18.85
CA PHE A 529 6.80 -6.68 -19.13
C PHE A 529 6.99 -5.78 -17.90
N LYS A 530 8.16 -5.16 -17.83
CA LYS A 530 8.55 -4.28 -16.72
C LYS A 530 8.32 -2.83 -17.07
N VAL A 531 7.71 -2.09 -16.14
CA VAL A 531 7.48 -0.66 -16.27
C VAL A 531 8.21 0.06 -15.15
N SER A 532 8.96 1.10 -15.48
CA SER A 532 9.69 1.90 -14.50
C SER A 532 9.64 3.39 -14.83
N GLY A 533 9.79 4.24 -13.81
CA GLY A 533 9.86 5.68 -13.96
C GLY A 533 10.12 6.38 -12.63
N THR A 534 10.06 7.71 -12.61
CA THR A 534 10.12 8.52 -11.39
C THR A 534 8.87 9.38 -11.27
N ALA A 535 8.11 9.19 -10.20
CA ALA A 535 6.86 9.89 -9.94
C ALA A 535 7.07 11.09 -9.01
N ARG A 536 6.80 12.29 -9.52
CA ARG A 536 6.99 13.56 -8.83
C ARG A 536 5.68 14.32 -8.74
N PHE A 537 5.35 14.82 -7.56
CA PHE A 537 4.29 15.83 -7.43
C PHE A 537 4.94 17.20 -7.31
N THR A 538 4.53 18.19 -8.09
CA THR A 538 5.13 19.53 -7.98
C THR A 538 4.57 20.33 -6.80
N GLY A 539 3.50 19.87 -6.16
CA GLY A 539 2.95 20.44 -4.93
C GLY A 539 3.70 20.00 -3.67
N GLU A 540 3.22 20.45 -2.52
CA GLU A 540 3.92 20.28 -1.23
C GLU A 540 3.63 18.95 -0.52
N ALA A 541 2.50 18.30 -0.84
CA ALA A 541 2.05 17.09 -0.16
C ALA A 541 2.28 15.83 -1.02
N GLU A 542 2.66 14.72 -0.37
CA GLU A 542 2.62 13.41 -1.01
C GLU A 542 1.19 13.07 -1.47
N THR A 543 1.09 12.46 -2.65
CA THR A 543 -0.17 11.95 -3.21
C THR A 543 0.08 10.62 -3.92
N SER A 544 -0.97 9.86 -4.20
CA SER A 544 -0.87 8.57 -4.89
C SER A 544 -1.93 8.47 -5.97
N LEU A 545 -1.64 7.75 -7.05
CA LEU A 545 -2.57 7.53 -8.15
C LEU A 545 -2.36 6.14 -8.74
N TYR A 546 -3.45 5.41 -8.96
CA TYR A 546 -3.40 4.15 -9.67
C TYR A 546 -3.30 4.37 -11.17
N LEU A 547 -2.26 3.84 -11.79
CA LEU A 547 -2.00 4.00 -13.22
C LEU A 547 -1.96 2.65 -13.90
N LEU A 548 -2.76 2.52 -14.96
CA LEU A 548 -2.75 1.37 -15.86
C LEU A 548 -1.64 1.52 -16.88
N ALA A 549 -0.97 0.42 -17.21
CA ALA A 549 -0.16 0.36 -18.41
C ALA A 549 -1.06 0.29 -19.65
N ALA A 550 -0.69 0.95 -20.74
CA ALA A 550 -1.46 0.99 -21.97
C ALA A 550 -0.57 1.07 -23.22
N LEU A 551 -1.09 0.56 -24.34
CA LEU A 551 -0.60 0.92 -25.67
C LEU A 551 -1.59 1.85 -26.32
N LEU A 552 -1.06 2.83 -27.05
CA LEU A 552 -1.85 3.79 -27.81
C LEU A 552 -1.86 3.43 -29.30
N ASP A 553 -2.94 3.75 -30.00
CA ASP A 553 -3.01 3.73 -31.47
C ASP A 553 -2.27 4.92 -32.10
N ASP A 554 -2.26 4.98 -33.43
CA ASP A 554 -1.59 6.03 -34.20
C ASP A 554 -2.22 7.42 -33.99
N GLU A 555 -3.49 7.47 -33.56
CA GLU A 555 -4.17 8.70 -33.17
C GLU A 555 -3.91 9.11 -31.70
N GLY A 556 -3.12 8.32 -30.95
CA GLY A 556 -2.78 8.58 -29.55
C GLY A 556 -3.88 8.19 -28.56
N LYS A 557 -4.87 7.38 -28.94
CA LYS A 557 -5.91 6.86 -28.05
C LYS A 557 -5.52 5.50 -27.48
N VAL A 558 -6.03 5.17 -26.30
CA VAL A 558 -5.78 3.87 -25.66
C VAL A 558 -6.37 2.74 -26.50
N LEU A 559 -5.50 1.89 -27.04
CA LEU A 559 -5.84 0.70 -27.81
C LEU A 559 -6.15 -0.48 -26.88
N VAL A 560 -5.28 -0.69 -25.89
CA VAL A 560 -5.37 -1.80 -24.93
C VAL A 560 -4.74 -1.38 -23.61
N THR A 561 -5.29 -1.88 -22.51
CA THR A 561 -4.73 -1.72 -21.17
C THR A 561 -4.19 -3.04 -20.63
N ALA A 562 -3.25 -2.92 -19.71
CA ALA A 562 -2.63 -3.96 -18.93
C ALA A 562 -2.77 -3.62 -17.44
N GLU A 563 -2.36 -4.55 -16.58
CA GLU A 563 -2.37 -4.33 -15.13
C GLU A 563 -1.60 -3.05 -14.74
N GLY A 564 -2.08 -2.39 -13.69
CA GLY A 564 -1.54 -1.13 -13.22
C GLY A 564 -0.89 -1.26 -11.85
N ALA A 565 -0.36 -0.15 -11.35
CA ALA A 565 0.15 -0.07 -10.00
C ALA A 565 -0.27 1.26 -9.35
N ASN A 566 -0.36 1.26 -8.02
CA ASN A 566 -0.50 2.52 -7.29
C ASN A 566 0.87 3.19 -7.21
N ILE A 567 0.98 4.39 -7.78
CA ILE A 567 2.22 5.14 -7.86
C ILE A 567 2.14 6.32 -6.89
N THR A 568 3.05 6.35 -5.92
CA THR A 568 3.21 7.47 -4.98
C THR A 568 4.05 8.58 -5.60
N PHE A 569 3.48 9.78 -5.68
CA PHE A 569 4.12 11.00 -6.14
C PHE A 569 4.58 11.82 -4.92
N THR A 570 5.86 12.17 -4.90
CA THR A 570 6.46 13.00 -3.83
C THR A 570 7.07 14.28 -4.42
N PRO A 571 7.22 15.37 -3.63
CA PRO A 571 7.90 16.58 -4.08
C PRO A 571 9.30 16.34 -4.65
N GLU A 572 10.06 15.42 -4.04
CA GLU A 572 11.42 15.06 -4.44
C GLU A 572 11.54 14.05 -5.58
N GLY A 573 10.43 13.51 -6.08
CA GLY A 573 10.43 12.42 -7.06
C GLY A 573 10.79 11.07 -6.43
N LYS A 574 9.88 10.11 -6.58
CA LYS A 574 10.02 8.74 -6.09
C LYS A 574 10.13 7.75 -7.27
N PRO A 575 11.25 7.02 -7.41
CA PRO A 575 11.34 5.93 -8.38
C PRO A 575 10.24 4.88 -8.13
N PHE A 576 9.70 4.32 -9.20
CA PHE A 576 8.81 3.18 -9.15
C PHE A 576 9.19 2.14 -10.21
N GLU A 577 8.90 0.88 -9.91
CA GLU A 577 9.01 -0.24 -10.84
C GLU A 577 7.90 -1.25 -10.54
N PHE A 578 7.24 -1.77 -11.56
CA PHE A 578 6.30 -2.88 -11.43
C PHE A 578 6.31 -3.77 -12.68
N ILE A 579 5.86 -5.02 -12.50
CA ILE A 579 5.63 -5.96 -13.60
C ILE A 579 4.15 -5.89 -13.97
N SER A 580 3.87 -5.88 -15.26
CA SER A 580 2.53 -5.79 -15.81
C SER A 580 2.29 -6.90 -16.83
N SER A 581 1.01 -7.22 -17.05
CA SER A 581 0.56 -8.22 -18.01
C SER A 581 -0.71 -7.76 -18.74
N TRP A 582 -0.88 -8.22 -19.98
CA TRP A 582 -2.02 -7.82 -20.82
C TRP A 582 -3.32 -8.46 -20.33
N PHE A 583 -4.40 -7.67 -20.21
CA PHE A 583 -5.72 -8.20 -19.80
C PHE A 583 -6.42 -9.02 -20.91
N ARG A 584 -6.04 -8.85 -22.18
CA ARG A 584 -6.69 -9.52 -23.33
C ARG A 584 -5.70 -9.82 -24.48
N PRO A 585 -5.70 -11.04 -25.04
CA PRO A 585 -4.79 -11.41 -26.13
C PRO A 585 -5.31 -10.82 -27.46
N THR A 586 -4.97 -9.57 -27.73
CA THR A 586 -5.34 -8.88 -28.99
C THR A 586 -4.25 -7.95 -29.52
N VAL A 587 -3.12 -7.83 -28.82
CA VAL A 587 -2.01 -6.97 -29.24
C VAL A 587 -1.32 -7.63 -30.44
N LYS A 588 -1.19 -6.89 -31.54
CA LYS A 588 -0.44 -7.34 -32.70
C LYS A 588 1.00 -6.85 -32.61
N PRO A 589 1.94 -7.53 -33.27
CA PRO A 589 3.27 -6.99 -33.44
C PRO A 589 3.24 -5.67 -34.23
N GLY A 590 4.05 -4.69 -33.83
CA GLY A 590 4.12 -3.36 -34.44
C GLY A 590 4.81 -2.35 -33.52
N ASP A 591 5.04 -1.15 -34.04
CA ASP A 591 5.52 -0.03 -33.24
C ASP A 591 4.34 0.67 -32.57
N TYR A 592 4.50 1.01 -31.28
CA TYR A 592 3.47 1.61 -30.47
C TYR A 592 3.99 2.77 -29.65
N THR A 593 3.06 3.54 -29.09
CA THR A 593 3.36 4.42 -27.96
C THR A 593 2.87 3.71 -26.70
N PHE A 594 3.79 3.38 -25.79
CA PHE A 594 3.45 2.93 -24.45
C PHE A 594 3.07 4.11 -23.58
N ALA A 595 2.10 3.94 -22.70
CA ALA A 595 1.66 4.98 -21.78
C ALA A 595 1.30 4.42 -20.41
N LEU A 596 1.47 5.26 -19.39
CA LEU A 596 0.76 5.11 -18.13
C LEU A 596 -0.48 6.01 -18.17
N VAL A 597 -1.65 5.44 -17.88
CA VAL A 597 -2.93 6.13 -17.99
C VAL A 597 -3.75 6.03 -16.72
N HIS A 598 -4.50 7.08 -16.43
CA HIS A 598 -5.51 7.13 -15.38
C HIS A 598 -6.89 7.20 -16.02
N MET A 599 -7.84 6.35 -15.61
CA MET A 599 -9.21 6.43 -16.09
C MET A 599 -9.97 7.51 -15.31
N ASN A 600 -10.61 8.44 -16.01
CA ASN A 600 -11.48 9.42 -15.38
C ASN A 600 -12.80 8.76 -14.97
N ASP A 601 -13.17 8.83 -13.70
CA ASP A 601 -14.37 8.17 -13.18
C ASP A 601 -15.70 8.77 -13.69
N ILE A 602 -15.67 9.99 -14.24
CA ILE A 602 -16.86 10.69 -14.74
C ILE A 602 -17.03 10.46 -16.24
N THR A 603 -15.96 10.68 -17.01
CA THR A 603 -16.04 10.57 -18.47
C THR A 603 -15.76 9.16 -18.97
N TYR A 604 -15.18 8.29 -18.12
CA TYR A 604 -14.62 6.99 -18.50
C TYR A 604 -13.54 7.08 -19.58
N GLU A 605 -12.95 8.26 -19.76
CA GLU A 605 -11.84 8.50 -20.69
C GLU A 605 -10.49 8.30 -19.98
N TYR A 606 -9.49 7.87 -20.74
CA TYR A 606 -8.14 7.70 -20.22
C TYR A 606 -7.32 8.98 -20.36
N ASN A 607 -6.81 9.47 -19.24
CA ASN A 607 -5.82 10.54 -19.17
C ASN A 607 -4.42 9.94 -19.22
N ILE A 608 -3.62 10.35 -20.21
CA ILE A 608 -2.22 9.92 -20.35
C ILE A 608 -1.36 10.72 -19.38
N MET A 609 -0.70 10.02 -18.46
CA MET A 609 0.21 10.62 -17.46
C MET A 609 1.64 10.77 -17.97
N ALA A 610 2.11 9.76 -18.70
CA ALA A 610 3.37 9.79 -19.42
C ALA A 610 3.35 8.73 -20.51
N SER A 611 4.21 8.90 -21.52
CA SER A 611 4.36 7.95 -22.60
C SER A 611 5.80 7.83 -23.07
N CYS A 612 6.13 6.69 -23.67
CA CYS A 612 7.40 6.44 -24.33
C CYS A 612 7.16 5.60 -25.59
N LYS A 613 8.09 5.65 -26.55
CA LYS A 613 8.03 4.77 -27.72
C LYS A 613 8.42 3.35 -27.33
N THR A 614 7.75 2.37 -27.92
CA THR A 614 8.06 0.95 -27.73
C THR A 614 7.73 0.19 -29.01
N THR A 615 8.38 -0.95 -29.21
CA THR A 615 7.94 -1.93 -30.21
C THR A 615 7.31 -3.10 -29.50
N VAL A 616 6.21 -3.63 -30.04
CA VAL A 616 5.65 -4.94 -29.66
C VAL A 616 6.08 -5.93 -30.73
N SER A 617 6.82 -6.95 -30.34
CA SER A 617 7.27 -8.02 -31.23
C SER A 617 6.35 -9.24 -31.12
N PRO A 618 6.27 -10.10 -32.16
CA PRO A 618 5.60 -11.38 -32.04
C PRO A 618 6.28 -12.19 -30.95
N TYR A 619 5.50 -12.95 -30.17
CA TYR A 619 6.10 -13.91 -29.26
C TYR A 619 6.86 -14.96 -30.08
N VAL A 620 8.19 -14.89 -30.00
CA VAL A 620 9.10 -15.89 -30.53
C VAL A 620 9.94 -16.33 -29.36
N TYR A 621 9.86 -17.62 -29.03
CA TYR A 621 10.70 -18.19 -27.99
C TYR A 621 12.15 -17.84 -28.28
N GLY A 622 12.77 -17.09 -27.38
CA GLY A 622 14.05 -16.48 -27.64
C GLY A 622 15.21 -17.43 -27.39
N ASP A 623 16.20 -17.33 -28.26
CA ASP A 623 17.51 -17.91 -28.02
C ASP A 623 18.39 -16.82 -27.41
N TYR A 624 19.25 -17.21 -26.48
CA TYR A 624 20.14 -16.29 -25.76
C TYR A 624 21.49 -16.94 -25.58
N LYS A 625 22.49 -16.11 -25.26
CA LYS A 625 23.82 -16.58 -24.94
C LYS A 625 24.34 -15.86 -23.71
N ILE A 626 24.89 -16.61 -22.77
CA ILE A 626 25.65 -16.04 -21.67
C ILE A 626 27.01 -15.62 -22.26
N ASN A 627 27.24 -14.32 -22.37
CA ASN A 627 28.39 -13.73 -23.04
C ASN A 627 29.54 -13.36 -22.09
N GLY A 628 29.24 -13.23 -20.80
CA GLY A 628 30.25 -13.04 -19.77
C GLY A 628 29.79 -13.64 -18.45
N PHE A 629 30.74 -14.17 -17.71
CA PHE A 629 30.57 -14.56 -16.33
C PHE A 629 31.81 -14.13 -15.56
N LYS A 630 31.63 -13.45 -14.42
CA LYS A 630 32.70 -13.08 -13.52
C LYS A 630 32.29 -13.27 -12.07
N VAL A 631 33.28 -13.51 -11.23
CA VAL A 631 33.18 -13.40 -9.77
C VAL A 631 33.99 -12.17 -9.37
N ASP A 632 33.48 -11.36 -8.47
CA ASP A 632 34.22 -10.23 -7.93
C ASP A 632 35.30 -10.73 -6.95
N ASN A 633 36.53 -10.26 -7.16
CA ASN A 633 37.71 -10.63 -6.37
C ASN A 633 37.90 -12.16 -6.18
N PRO A 634 37.99 -12.96 -7.26
CA PRO A 634 37.96 -14.42 -7.19
C PRO A 634 39.10 -15.03 -6.37
N SER A 635 40.20 -14.31 -6.13
CA SER A 635 41.33 -14.77 -5.30
C SER A 635 41.17 -14.50 -3.80
N ALA A 636 40.13 -13.76 -3.38
CA ALA A 636 39.85 -13.46 -1.98
C ALA A 636 38.36 -13.08 -1.82
N VAL A 637 37.48 -14.03 -2.10
CA VAL A 637 36.02 -13.83 -2.00
C VAL A 637 35.58 -13.84 -0.54
N ASP A 638 34.62 -12.99 -0.18
CA ASP A 638 33.96 -13.07 1.13
C ASP A 638 33.02 -14.28 1.11
N PRO A 639 33.22 -15.31 1.95
CA PRO A 639 32.33 -16.46 1.98
C PRO A 639 30.90 -16.09 2.35
N ALA A 640 30.66 -14.96 3.03
CA ALA A 640 29.30 -14.50 3.32
C ALA A 640 28.60 -13.85 2.11
N ALA A 641 29.36 -13.38 1.11
CA ALA A 641 28.85 -12.59 -0.01
C ALA A 641 29.74 -12.73 -1.27
N VAL A 642 29.70 -13.89 -1.91
CA VAL A 642 30.37 -14.15 -3.18
C VAL A 642 29.57 -13.51 -4.31
N SER A 643 29.99 -12.32 -4.73
CA SER A 643 29.36 -11.56 -5.81
C SER A 643 29.79 -12.08 -7.19
N MET A 644 28.80 -12.35 -8.02
CA MET A 644 28.87 -12.89 -9.36
C MET A 644 28.05 -12.03 -10.31
N THR A 645 28.52 -11.92 -11.53
CA THR A 645 27.82 -11.21 -12.59
C THR A 645 27.83 -12.06 -13.85
N ALA A 646 26.64 -12.32 -14.39
CA ALA A 646 26.47 -12.86 -15.73
C ALA A 646 25.96 -11.78 -16.66
N THR A 647 26.56 -11.67 -17.84
CA THR A 647 26.12 -10.78 -18.91
C THR A 647 25.52 -11.65 -19.99
N VAL A 648 24.23 -11.47 -20.27
CA VAL A 648 23.47 -12.32 -21.19
C VAL A 648 22.92 -11.49 -22.32
N THR A 649 23.13 -11.94 -23.55
CA THR A 649 22.64 -11.27 -24.76
C THR A 649 21.60 -12.14 -25.42
N GLY A 650 20.44 -11.57 -25.72
CA GLY A 650 19.43 -12.21 -26.54
C GLY A 650 19.91 -12.29 -27.98
N LEU A 651 19.80 -13.45 -28.60
CA LEU A 651 20.22 -13.69 -29.99
C LEU A 651 19.04 -13.64 -30.96
N ALA A 652 17.89 -14.16 -30.55
CA ALA A 652 16.64 -14.16 -31.31
C ALA A 652 15.45 -14.13 -30.34
N GLY A 653 14.29 -13.62 -30.77
CA GLY A 653 13.04 -13.63 -29.98
C GLY A 653 13.14 -12.94 -28.60
N ILE A 654 12.33 -13.40 -27.65
CA ILE A 654 12.42 -13.05 -26.22
C ILE A 654 12.72 -14.30 -25.40
N ALA A 655 13.85 -14.29 -24.70
CA ALA A 655 14.15 -15.30 -23.71
C ALA A 655 13.45 -14.92 -22.40
N GLN A 656 12.56 -15.81 -21.95
CA GLN A 656 11.95 -15.81 -20.62
C GLN A 656 12.31 -17.14 -19.98
N ASP A 657 13.48 -17.19 -19.36
CA ASP A 657 14.07 -18.43 -18.87
C ASP A 657 14.62 -18.23 -17.46
N LYS A 658 15.20 -19.27 -16.89
CA LYS A 658 15.85 -19.24 -15.58
C LYS A 658 17.34 -19.48 -15.75
N LEU A 659 18.14 -18.56 -15.24
CA LEU A 659 19.57 -18.79 -15.04
C LEU A 659 19.84 -19.17 -13.60
N TYR A 660 20.78 -20.07 -13.43
CA TYR A 660 21.21 -20.58 -12.15
C TYR A 660 22.69 -20.24 -11.98
N PHE A 661 22.99 -19.40 -11.00
CA PHE A 661 24.35 -19.19 -10.54
C PHE A 661 24.63 -20.23 -9.47
N GLU A 662 25.81 -20.82 -9.47
CA GLU A 662 26.16 -21.85 -8.51
C GLU A 662 27.61 -21.76 -8.03
N ILE A 663 27.84 -22.30 -6.84
CA ILE A 663 29.17 -22.55 -6.30
C ILE A 663 29.29 -24.04 -6.00
N LYS A 664 30.42 -24.64 -6.37
CA LYS A 664 30.76 -26.04 -6.09
C LYS A 664 31.97 -26.14 -5.17
N ASN A 665 31.99 -27.20 -4.37
CA ASN A 665 33.16 -27.58 -3.57
C ASN A 665 34.18 -28.39 -4.40
N ALA A 666 35.27 -28.83 -3.76
CA ALA A 666 36.34 -29.60 -4.39
C ALA A 666 35.91 -30.99 -4.91
N SER A 667 34.81 -31.57 -4.41
CA SER A 667 34.20 -32.81 -4.94
C SER A 667 33.32 -32.57 -6.17
N GLY A 668 33.10 -31.31 -6.56
CA GLY A 668 32.22 -30.93 -7.66
C GLY A 668 30.73 -30.92 -7.29
N GLU A 669 30.41 -31.01 -5.99
CA GLU A 669 29.04 -30.92 -5.49
C GLU A 669 28.65 -29.45 -5.34
N THR A 670 27.46 -29.10 -5.80
CA THR A 670 26.90 -27.76 -5.68
C THR A 670 26.59 -27.47 -4.21
N VAL A 671 27.24 -26.46 -3.64
CA VAL A 671 27.09 -26.02 -2.25
C VAL A 671 26.22 -24.77 -2.10
N ALA A 672 26.02 -24.02 -3.18
CA ALA A 672 25.15 -22.85 -3.21
C ALA A 672 24.55 -22.69 -4.62
N THR A 673 23.30 -22.25 -4.74
CA THR A 673 22.64 -21.99 -6.03
C THR A 673 21.60 -20.88 -5.93
N LEU A 674 21.63 -19.99 -6.93
CA LEU A 674 20.78 -18.82 -7.04
C LEU A 674 20.08 -18.78 -8.39
N MET A 675 18.76 -18.87 -8.38
CA MET A 675 17.96 -18.65 -9.58
C MET A 675 17.75 -17.15 -9.83
N ARG A 676 17.87 -16.75 -11.10
CA ARG A 676 17.50 -15.43 -11.61
C ARG A 676 16.64 -15.62 -12.85
N ASP A 677 15.48 -14.99 -12.87
CA ASP A 677 14.70 -14.93 -14.10
C ASP A 677 15.47 -14.09 -15.11
N LEU A 678 15.63 -14.67 -16.30
CA LEU A 678 16.22 -14.02 -17.46
C LEU A 678 15.09 -13.50 -18.33
N TYR A 679 15.11 -12.19 -18.52
CA TYR A 679 14.33 -11.50 -19.54
C TYR A 679 15.29 -10.76 -20.45
N VAL A 680 15.50 -11.28 -21.66
CA VAL A 680 16.33 -10.60 -22.66
C VAL A 680 15.78 -10.81 -24.06
N SER A 681 15.63 -9.72 -24.81
CA SER A 681 15.24 -9.76 -26.22
C SER A 681 16.45 -9.75 -27.15
N ALA A 682 16.24 -10.22 -28.38
CA ALA A 682 17.25 -10.23 -29.44
C ALA A 682 17.97 -8.87 -29.58
N GLY A 683 19.30 -8.89 -29.57
CA GLY A 683 20.14 -7.69 -29.69
C GLY A 683 20.37 -6.91 -28.39
N ASN A 684 19.57 -7.16 -27.34
CA ASN A 684 19.76 -6.55 -26.03
C ASN A 684 20.67 -7.40 -25.15
N THR A 685 21.36 -6.73 -24.24
CA THR A 685 22.22 -7.36 -23.24
C THR A 685 21.76 -6.95 -21.86
N VAL A 686 21.53 -7.93 -21.00
CA VAL A 686 21.19 -7.72 -19.60
C VAL A 686 22.34 -8.21 -18.72
N THR A 687 22.53 -7.52 -17.62
CA THR A 687 23.48 -7.92 -16.58
C THR A 687 22.69 -8.44 -15.40
N LEU A 688 22.88 -9.72 -15.10
CA LEU A 688 22.29 -10.39 -13.97
C LEU A 688 23.36 -10.50 -12.88
N ASN A 689 23.09 -9.87 -11.75
CA ASN A 689 23.94 -9.96 -10.58
C ASN A 689 23.39 -11.02 -9.62
N ALA A 690 24.32 -11.72 -9.02
CA ALA A 690 24.10 -12.82 -8.11
C ALA A 690 25.06 -12.67 -6.95
N THR A 691 24.57 -12.73 -5.73
CA THR A 691 25.43 -12.80 -4.55
C THR A 691 25.07 -14.09 -3.85
N LEU A 692 26.05 -14.97 -3.67
CA LEU A 692 25.84 -16.26 -3.01
C LEU A 692 26.62 -16.33 -1.69
N SER A 693 26.03 -16.91 -0.66
CA SER A 693 26.63 -17.10 0.66
C SER A 693 27.01 -18.56 0.87
N ILE A 694 28.27 -18.79 1.21
CA ILE A 694 28.86 -20.07 1.60
C ILE A 694 29.54 -19.90 2.98
N PRO A 695 28.80 -19.56 4.05
CA PRO A 695 29.37 -19.14 5.33
C PRO A 695 30.19 -20.25 6.02
N ASP A 696 29.93 -21.51 5.68
CA ASP A 696 30.67 -22.68 6.15
C ASP A 696 31.90 -23.01 5.29
N ALA A 697 32.25 -22.17 4.29
CA ALA A 697 33.39 -22.40 3.43
C ALA A 697 34.71 -22.33 4.21
N VAL A 698 35.55 -23.33 4.01
CA VAL A 698 36.81 -23.49 4.75
C VAL A 698 37.94 -22.82 3.97
N ALA A 699 38.66 -21.90 4.62
CA ALA A 699 39.83 -21.27 4.05
C ALA A 699 40.88 -22.32 3.66
N GLY A 700 41.31 -22.31 2.40
CA GLY A 700 42.27 -23.26 1.82
C GLY A 700 41.66 -24.45 1.08
N GLU A 701 40.34 -24.67 1.16
CA GLU A 701 39.64 -25.61 0.27
C GLU A 701 39.37 -24.99 -1.11
N ALA A 702 39.32 -25.85 -2.14
CA ALA A 702 39.08 -25.41 -3.51
C ALA A 702 37.58 -25.30 -3.78
N TYR A 703 37.14 -24.13 -4.26
CA TYR A 703 35.78 -23.86 -4.70
C TYR A 703 35.77 -23.36 -6.14
N THR A 704 34.67 -23.59 -6.84
CA THR A 704 34.44 -23.03 -8.16
C THR A 704 33.06 -22.40 -8.26
N ALA A 705 32.91 -21.39 -9.12
CA ALA A 705 31.65 -20.73 -9.41
C ALA A 705 31.29 -20.86 -10.89
N ASN A 706 29.99 -20.94 -11.21
CA ASN A 706 29.51 -20.98 -12.59
C ASN A 706 28.10 -20.37 -12.71
N VAL A 707 27.65 -20.19 -13.95
CA VAL A 707 26.27 -19.87 -14.31
C VAL A 707 25.80 -20.81 -15.41
N TYR A 708 24.59 -21.34 -15.28
CA TYR A 708 24.00 -22.30 -16.22
C TYR A 708 22.52 -22.05 -16.44
N TYR A 709 21.98 -22.69 -17.47
CA TYR A 709 20.54 -22.78 -17.74
C TYR A 709 20.15 -24.23 -18.02
N GLU A 710 18.86 -24.54 -18.00
CA GLU A 710 18.39 -25.90 -18.24
C GLU A 710 17.76 -26.07 -19.62
N ARG A 711 18.10 -27.16 -20.32
CA ARG A 711 17.42 -27.56 -21.56
C ARG A 711 16.93 -28.99 -21.51
N TYR A 712 15.77 -29.23 -22.08
CA TYR A 712 15.21 -30.57 -22.19
C TYR A 712 15.99 -31.43 -23.18
N SER A 713 16.40 -32.63 -22.75
CA SER A 713 17.08 -33.62 -23.59
C SER A 713 16.32 -34.95 -23.53
N PHE A 714 15.98 -35.53 -24.69
CA PHE A 714 15.27 -36.81 -24.78
C PHE A 714 16.22 -37.98 -25.11
N PRO A 715 16.13 -39.14 -24.42
CA PRO A 715 15.32 -39.44 -23.24
C PRO A 715 16.10 -39.07 -21.96
N GLY A 716 15.64 -38.10 -21.17
CA GLY A 716 16.45 -37.66 -20.02
C GLY A 716 15.95 -36.48 -19.18
N GLY A 717 14.92 -35.73 -19.59
CA GLY A 717 14.42 -34.59 -18.81
C GLY A 717 15.23 -33.31 -19.01
N MET A 718 15.00 -32.31 -18.14
CA MET A 718 15.79 -31.07 -18.10
C MET A 718 17.21 -31.37 -17.62
N LYS A 719 18.22 -30.84 -18.31
CA LYS A 719 19.63 -30.97 -17.95
C LYS A 719 20.31 -29.60 -17.94
N PRO A 720 21.26 -29.36 -17.01
CA PRO A 720 22.03 -28.12 -16.98
C PRO A 720 22.95 -28.03 -18.20
N VAL A 721 23.05 -26.82 -18.75
CA VAL A 721 23.90 -26.45 -19.87
C VAL A 721 24.82 -25.31 -19.41
N TYR A 722 26.12 -25.56 -19.51
CA TYR A 722 27.17 -24.64 -19.08
C TYR A 722 27.83 -24.00 -20.30
N ASP A 723 27.73 -22.67 -20.40
CA ASP A 723 28.42 -21.90 -21.44
C ASP A 723 29.88 -21.57 -21.06
N PHE A 724 30.23 -21.67 -19.77
CA PHE A 724 31.56 -21.36 -19.23
C PHE A 724 32.15 -22.55 -18.46
N PRO A 725 33.50 -22.68 -18.44
CA PRO A 725 34.15 -23.55 -17.49
C PRO A 725 33.96 -23.01 -16.07
N ASP A 726 33.96 -23.92 -15.10
CA ASP A 726 33.95 -23.59 -13.67
C ASP A 726 35.11 -22.62 -13.33
N LEU A 727 34.79 -21.45 -12.76
CA LEU A 727 35.76 -20.43 -12.40
C LEU A 727 36.29 -20.69 -10.97
N PRO A 728 37.60 -20.86 -10.74
CA PRO A 728 38.13 -21.07 -9.41
C PRO A 728 37.97 -19.83 -8.53
N ILE A 729 37.52 -20.02 -7.30
CA ILE A 729 37.43 -18.99 -6.27
C ILE A 729 38.20 -19.40 -5.02
N THR A 730 38.85 -18.44 -4.36
CA THR A 730 39.61 -18.62 -3.12
C THR A 730 38.95 -17.78 -2.04
N ILE A 731 38.60 -18.41 -0.92
CA ILE A 731 38.03 -17.75 0.25
C ILE A 731 39.08 -16.81 0.84
N GLY A 732 38.73 -15.52 0.95
CA GLY A 732 39.60 -14.55 1.60
C GLY A 732 39.74 -14.86 3.09
N ASP A 733 40.90 -14.56 3.68
CA ASP A 733 41.11 -14.70 5.12
C ASP A 733 40.13 -13.79 5.87
N THR A 734 39.00 -14.31 6.32
CA THR A 734 38.09 -13.65 7.27
C THR A 734 38.67 -13.69 8.69
N SER A 735 39.94 -13.32 8.83
CA SER A 735 40.42 -12.76 10.09
C SER A 735 40.01 -11.29 10.09
N GLY A 736 38.94 -10.96 10.81
CA GLY A 736 38.49 -9.60 11.08
C GLY A 736 39.46 -8.80 11.97
N ILE A 737 40.76 -9.03 11.84
CA ILE A 737 41.87 -8.18 12.27
C ILE A 737 42.99 -8.44 11.24
N SER A 738 43.06 -7.65 10.19
CA SER A 738 44.38 -7.37 9.63
C SER A 738 45.20 -6.77 10.78
N ASP A 739 46.39 -7.32 11.01
CA ASP A 739 47.40 -6.70 11.84
C ASP A 739 47.62 -5.26 11.35
N ILE A 740 46.88 -4.31 11.92
CA ILE A 740 47.20 -2.89 11.79
C ILE A 740 48.41 -2.72 12.70
N GLY A 741 49.58 -2.70 12.08
CA GLY A 741 50.81 -2.26 12.69
C GLY A 741 50.53 -1.00 13.51
N ALA A 742 50.73 -1.11 14.83
CA ALA A 742 50.45 -0.06 15.76
C ALA A 742 51.31 1.17 15.44
N ASP A 743 50.68 2.27 15.00
CA ASP A 743 51.33 3.57 15.12
C ASP A 743 51.13 4.07 16.56
N VAL A 744 52.04 3.62 17.43
CA VAL A 744 52.08 3.96 18.86
C VAL A 744 52.43 5.44 19.10
N ASN A 745 52.64 6.24 18.03
CA ASN A 745 53.08 7.63 18.10
C ASN A 745 52.02 8.67 17.68
N GLY A 746 50.74 8.29 17.54
CA GLY A 746 49.66 9.24 17.29
C GLY A 746 49.60 10.39 18.31
N LYS A 747 49.25 11.60 17.84
CA LYS A 747 49.14 12.80 18.70
C LYS A 747 48.09 12.58 19.80
N VAL A 748 48.42 13.00 21.03
CA VAL A 748 47.51 12.89 22.17
C VAL A 748 46.41 13.95 22.05
N GLU A 749 45.17 13.53 22.22
CA GLU A 749 43.98 14.40 22.20
C GLU A 749 43.18 14.22 23.49
N TYR A 750 42.59 15.30 24.00
CA TYR A 750 41.73 15.27 25.17
C TYR A 750 40.31 15.69 24.80
N PHE A 751 39.32 15.06 25.42
CA PHE A 751 37.91 15.37 25.25
C PHE A 751 37.26 15.52 26.63
N ASN A 752 36.34 16.47 26.77
CA ASN A 752 35.50 16.56 27.96
C ASN A 752 34.43 15.45 27.96
N LEU A 753 33.71 15.28 29.07
CA LEU A 753 32.67 14.24 29.19
C LEU A 753 31.45 14.44 28.26
N ARG A 754 31.38 15.57 27.54
CA ARG A 754 30.39 15.84 26.50
C ARG A 754 30.91 15.56 25.08
N GLY A 755 32.11 14.96 24.95
CA GLY A 755 32.72 14.59 23.68
C GLY A 755 33.37 15.74 22.91
N GLN A 756 33.51 16.93 23.51
CA GLN A 756 34.16 18.07 22.87
C GLN A 756 35.67 18.02 23.08
N ARG A 757 36.44 18.24 22.02
CA ARG A 757 37.91 18.29 22.06
C ARG A 757 38.37 19.49 22.90
N VAL A 758 39.36 19.27 23.75
CA VAL A 758 40.00 20.27 24.62
C VAL A 758 41.49 20.27 24.35
N ASP A 759 42.11 21.45 24.24
CA ASP A 759 43.56 21.54 24.09
C ASP A 759 44.24 21.08 25.38
N ALA A 760 45.34 20.35 25.25
CA ALA A 760 46.11 19.86 26.38
C ALA A 760 46.68 20.99 27.24
N ALA A 761 46.95 22.15 26.64
CA ALA A 761 47.45 23.34 27.34
C ALA A 761 46.38 24.02 28.23
N ASP A 762 45.09 23.77 27.95
CA ASP A 762 43.95 24.45 28.58
C ASP A 762 43.16 23.53 29.54
N LEU A 763 43.75 22.40 29.93
CA LEU A 763 43.10 21.47 30.85
C LEU A 763 43.06 22.05 32.27
N VAL A 764 41.86 22.20 32.81
CA VAL A 764 41.61 22.51 34.22
C VAL A 764 41.39 21.23 35.02
N PRO A 765 41.51 21.23 36.36
CA PRO A 765 41.27 20.04 37.17
C PRO A 765 39.88 19.43 36.89
N GLY A 766 39.86 18.14 36.53
CA GLY A 766 38.64 17.50 36.04
C GLY A 766 38.87 16.13 35.39
N ILE A 767 37.78 15.51 34.95
CA ILE A 767 37.79 14.20 34.28
C ILE A 767 37.72 14.40 32.78
N TYR A 768 38.67 13.80 32.06
CA TYR A 768 38.75 13.87 30.61
C TYR A 768 38.92 12.48 29.99
N ILE A 769 38.59 12.39 28.70
CA ILE A 769 38.89 11.24 27.86
C ILE A 769 40.17 11.57 27.07
N ARG A 770 41.25 10.82 27.33
CA ARG A 770 42.51 10.92 26.61
C ARG A 770 42.53 9.87 25.50
N ARG A 771 42.68 10.32 24.26
CA ARG A 771 42.85 9.49 23.08
C ARG A 771 44.28 9.61 22.56
N GLN A 772 44.90 8.49 22.23
CA GLN A 772 46.20 8.45 21.55
C GLN A 772 46.17 7.31 20.53
N GLY A 773 46.13 7.64 19.24
CA GLY A 773 45.84 6.65 18.18
C GLY A 773 44.46 6.02 18.38
N SER A 774 44.40 4.69 18.44
CA SER A 774 43.19 3.89 18.70
C SER A 774 42.93 3.64 20.20
N LYS A 775 43.83 4.04 21.10
CA LYS A 775 43.66 3.85 22.55
C LYS A 775 42.90 5.02 23.16
N VAL A 776 41.86 4.71 23.93
CA VAL A 776 41.04 5.67 24.69
C VAL A 776 41.12 5.32 26.17
N SER A 777 41.35 6.32 27.02
CA SER A 777 41.46 6.14 28.48
C SER A 777 40.82 7.32 29.21
N LYS A 778 40.19 7.05 30.36
CA LYS A 778 39.68 8.09 31.26
C LYS A 778 40.82 8.57 32.14
N VAL A 779 41.09 9.87 32.15
CA VAL A 779 42.16 10.48 32.95
C VAL A 779 41.59 11.55 33.87
N ILE A 780 42.21 11.70 35.04
CA ILE A 780 41.91 12.76 35.99
C ILE A 780 43.07 13.75 35.93
N VAL A 781 42.78 14.96 35.47
CA VAL A 781 43.71 16.10 35.57
C VAL A 781 43.52 16.67 36.97
N LYS A 782 44.62 16.71 37.75
CA LYS A 782 44.61 17.20 39.13
C LYS A 782 44.93 18.69 39.19
#